data_AF-A0A844SQI5-F1
#
_entry.id   AF-A0A844SQI5-F1
#
_cell.length_a   1.000
_cell.length_b   1.000
_cell.length_c   1.000
_cell.angle_alpha   90.00
_cell.angle_beta   90.00
_cell.angle_gamma   90.00
#
_symmetry.space_group_name_H-M   'P 1'
#
loop_
_entity.id
_entity.type
_entity.pdbx_description
1 polymer ?
#
loop_
_entity_poly.entity_id
_entity_poly.type
_entity_poly.pdbx_seq_one_letter_code
_entity_poly.pdbx_strand_id
1 'polypeptide(L)'
;MRRMLAICLVLIAAGASSFAAQSLAADIRPLPYPFGSMITFSSDVDYQTPWQGHSIHRYLNEELGLPITDSFWISSSTGGDNVSALFKSYAGLSTQPSRVGEHSVFGLLLRQWHRGNIDTIHSWADDMLPQFRRVTTDPLPLSAGGISLDLKGAGQWTHAFEAFGGKDARGYQQLRMFFDRDPPNDLVVEAQFADDATYVFPRETTARFRMSAGKAPSAGPTSVTVILNEPRPIGVMPARDGPFPALTGLRIKSGSCGASCAVNLVAIERDNFSRWSVLAEKNMVDFLNIRPSSFTSHGGMSYHPSFEGPGPHYKPDYKLGADVRQESMGLAGAPGTHGYYADILKQMGFRSVTSIWNGDESETWSFQRGVAPLVSVYPGFYALAKTHVNFGEAGDPIDASKAVLVKLDPRLEDFDLEAYVCTVSVYCRSSSQGATAGGQIALGRHLIAKGASVQYHWYTHFGTVYMDPTFTATPEAPFPAVTMEEFRNLAGDYYNPSGELPEAKRVWVPPSAVWSNYRIVHSQIAEHVSVNPETSAVAISSFVDQVLQEKLPDPNSGTRDLHGITIYVPSSDRATVSLDGKPITSFTRNPADATGRESVTIVDDNTPTTFFNRLPLERSGETRVAGGTYNWQSSTGEGAEAPPGYARLTATSRETSLTFAPGDLKLFNVTHLSWSYRMRRDDGRAAKGRLSIVWRTAAGATVSIAEGVGSRPPDDADTGRWTKPFERDGKWHAVTVAQHDFLWKPGFDKWRVLPLALGKIRSVEIKLIDTEAGDILEIGAMQGLRPTGNAVAPDQSLLIAGQVVAPSGRPQQGVEIRLHNEDGSTRTTATDAGGYYILGKVKRDSLVSVSARAASGPCFPKRGAELELRQDEAELDFDLSACTKKQSLAIRQ
;
A
#
# COMPACT_ATOMS: atom_id res chain seq x y z
N MET A 1 -41.43 61.83 -48.24
CA MET A 1 -41.00 60.96 -47.12
C MET A 1 -39.69 61.50 -46.58
N ARG A 2 -39.67 61.85 -45.30
CA ARG A 2 -38.62 62.61 -44.58
C ARG A 2 -37.75 61.65 -43.75
N ARG A 3 -36.43 61.93 -43.71
CA ARG A 3 -35.45 61.74 -42.59
C ARG A 3 -35.17 60.28 -42.16
N MET A 4 -34.01 59.83 -41.65
CA MET A 4 -32.77 60.37 -41.04
C MET A 4 -31.79 59.16 -40.96
N LEU A 5 -30.50 59.19 -41.34
CA LEU A 5 -29.27 59.73 -40.69
C LEU A 5 -28.65 58.90 -39.53
N ALA A 6 -27.32 58.69 -39.62
CA ALA A 6 -26.26 58.36 -38.61
C ALA A 6 -25.54 57.01 -38.89
N ILE A 7 -24.31 56.93 -39.41
CA ILE A 7 -22.96 57.33 -38.91
C ILE A 7 -22.67 56.81 -37.50
N CYS A 8 -21.75 55.84 -37.36
CA CYS A 8 -20.58 55.92 -36.47
C CYS A 8 -19.61 54.72 -36.57
N LEU A 9 -18.34 55.08 -36.73
CA LEU A 9 -17.08 54.44 -36.28
C LEU A 9 -16.73 52.99 -36.67
N VAL A 10 -15.88 52.89 -37.70
CA VAL A 10 -14.87 51.82 -37.83
C VAL A 10 -13.67 52.24 -36.97
N LEU A 11 -13.50 51.59 -35.82
CA LEU A 11 -12.32 51.73 -34.97
C LEU A 11 -11.35 50.60 -35.29
N ILE A 12 -10.18 50.99 -35.79
CA ILE A 12 -9.00 50.17 -35.99
C ILE A 12 -8.56 49.64 -34.62
N ALA A 13 -8.80 48.36 -34.37
CA ALA A 13 -8.13 47.61 -33.31
C ALA A 13 -7.15 46.66 -33.99
N ALA A 14 -5.88 47.05 -34.00
CA ALA A 14 -4.75 46.14 -34.18
C ALA A 14 -4.76 45.17 -32.99
N GLY A 15 -5.54 44.10 -33.10
CA GLY A 15 -5.45 42.95 -32.22
C GLY A 15 -4.21 42.18 -32.61
N ALA A 16 -3.22 42.17 -31.72
CA ALA A 16 -2.14 41.21 -31.74
C ALA A 16 -2.76 39.80 -31.70
N SER A 17 -2.90 39.18 -32.87
CA SER A 17 -3.11 37.74 -32.97
C SER A 17 -1.81 37.08 -32.53
N SER A 18 -1.65 36.92 -31.21
CA SER A 18 -0.77 35.89 -30.67
C SER A 18 -1.19 34.60 -31.36
N PHE A 19 -0.33 34.08 -32.24
CA PHE A 19 -0.41 32.72 -32.72
C PHE A 19 -0.46 31.85 -31.47
N ALA A 20 -1.66 31.39 -31.11
CA ALA A 20 -1.81 30.26 -30.22
C ALA A 20 -1.16 29.10 -30.98
N ALA A 21 0.12 28.84 -30.67
CA ALA A 21 0.76 27.61 -31.05
C ALA A 21 -0.19 26.50 -30.59
N GLN A 22 -0.74 25.75 -31.54
CA GLN A 22 -1.45 24.52 -31.23
C GLN A 22 -0.47 23.68 -30.44
N SER A 23 -0.71 23.60 -29.12
CA SER A 23 -0.01 22.71 -28.22
C SER A 23 -0.26 21.31 -28.75
N LEU A 24 0.71 20.74 -29.46
CA LEU A 24 0.73 19.30 -29.69
C LEU A 24 0.63 18.64 -28.31
N ALA A 25 -0.21 17.61 -28.19
CA ALA A 25 -0.30 16.83 -26.95
C ALA A 25 1.12 16.44 -26.51
N ALA A 26 1.41 16.55 -25.21
CA ALA A 26 2.76 16.29 -24.74
C ALA A 26 3.15 14.84 -25.06
N ASP A 27 4.40 14.67 -25.49
CA ASP A 27 4.94 13.36 -25.79
C ASP A 27 5.42 12.70 -24.50
N ILE A 28 4.75 11.61 -24.13
CA ILE A 28 4.91 10.90 -22.87
C ILE A 28 5.31 9.47 -23.17
N ARG A 29 6.34 8.97 -22.48
CA ARG A 29 6.81 7.60 -22.66
C ARG A 29 5.75 6.60 -22.17
N PRO A 30 5.59 5.43 -22.84
CA PRO A 30 4.68 4.38 -22.38
C PRO A 30 5.07 3.79 -21.01
N LEU A 31 6.37 3.67 -20.73
CA LEU A 31 6.92 3.20 -19.46
C LEU A 31 7.90 4.24 -18.88
N PRO A 32 8.03 4.31 -17.55
CA PRO A 32 8.94 5.24 -16.87
C PRO A 32 10.39 4.92 -17.18
N TYR A 33 11.27 5.94 -17.20
CA TYR A 33 12.73 5.77 -17.33
C TYR A 33 13.11 4.87 -18.54
N PRO A 34 14.38 4.50 -18.82
CA PRO A 34 14.67 3.66 -19.98
C PRO A 34 14.35 2.18 -19.71
N PHE A 35 13.16 1.89 -19.16
CA PHE A 35 12.65 0.53 -19.04
C PHE A 35 11.88 0.15 -20.30
N GLY A 36 12.31 -0.92 -20.97
CA GLY A 36 11.61 -1.48 -22.14
C GLY A 36 10.47 -2.41 -21.77
N SER A 37 10.41 -2.87 -20.51
CA SER A 37 9.42 -3.83 -20.00
C SER A 37 9.02 -3.52 -18.55
N MET A 38 7.93 -4.12 -18.08
CA MET A 38 7.41 -3.99 -16.73
C MET A 38 6.95 -5.35 -16.20
N ILE A 39 7.33 -5.68 -14.96
CA ILE A 39 6.83 -6.87 -14.25
C ILE A 39 6.47 -6.45 -12.81
N THR A 40 5.25 -6.74 -12.40
CA THR A 40 4.76 -6.52 -11.03
C THR A 40 3.85 -7.67 -10.58
N PHE A 41 3.58 -7.75 -9.28
CA PHE A 41 2.76 -8.79 -8.66
C PHE A 41 1.66 -8.17 -7.82
N SER A 42 0.45 -8.69 -7.98
CA SER A 42 -0.63 -8.59 -7.01
C SER A 42 -0.69 -9.91 -6.26
N SER A 43 -0.15 -9.92 -5.04
CA SER A 43 -0.16 -11.11 -4.20
C SER A 43 -1.49 -11.27 -3.46
N ASP A 44 -2.03 -12.47 -3.51
CA ASP A 44 -3.12 -12.97 -2.69
C ASP A 44 -2.54 -13.63 -1.43
N VAL A 45 -3.01 -13.18 -0.26
CA VAL A 45 -2.52 -13.60 1.05
C VAL A 45 -3.05 -14.96 1.51
N ASP A 46 -3.88 -15.61 0.69
CA ASP A 46 -4.40 -16.95 0.98
C ASP A 46 -3.29 -17.93 1.36
N TYR A 47 -3.53 -18.65 2.45
CA TYR A 47 -2.61 -19.61 3.07
C TYR A 47 -1.26 -19.02 3.51
N GLN A 48 -1.08 -17.70 3.47
CA GLN A 48 0.13 -17.03 3.94
C GLN A 48 0.02 -16.69 5.43
N THR A 49 0.79 -17.42 6.23
CA THR A 49 0.91 -17.12 7.66
C THR A 49 1.65 -15.80 7.90
N PRO A 50 1.40 -15.09 9.02
CA PRO A 50 2.05 -13.81 9.31
C PRO A 50 3.59 -13.86 9.28
N TRP A 51 4.19 -14.93 9.82
CA TRP A 51 5.66 -15.08 9.81
C TRP A 51 6.21 -15.32 8.41
N GLN A 52 5.49 -16.08 7.58
CA GLN A 52 5.89 -16.36 6.22
C GLN A 52 5.81 -15.09 5.36
N GLY A 53 4.72 -14.32 5.50
CA GLY A 53 4.60 -13.01 4.84
C GLY A 53 5.75 -12.08 5.20
N HIS A 54 6.11 -12.00 6.49
CA HIS A 54 7.27 -11.23 6.92
C HIS A 54 8.58 -11.70 6.26
N SER A 55 8.80 -13.02 6.16
CA SER A 55 9.98 -13.58 5.51
C SER A 55 10.01 -13.31 4.01
N ILE A 56 8.85 -13.34 3.34
CA ILE A 56 8.71 -12.93 1.94
C ILE A 56 9.08 -11.45 1.77
N HIS A 57 8.53 -10.56 2.61
CA HIS A 57 8.85 -9.13 2.56
C HIS A 57 10.32 -8.86 2.86
N ARG A 58 10.91 -9.59 3.82
CA ARG A 58 12.35 -9.51 4.08
C ARG A 58 13.14 -9.88 2.84
N TYR A 59 12.80 -10.98 2.17
CA TYR A 59 13.51 -11.42 0.98
C TYR A 59 13.34 -10.44 -0.20
N LEU A 60 12.11 -10.13 -0.58
CA LEU A 60 11.83 -9.32 -1.77
C LEU A 60 12.21 -7.85 -1.56
N ASN A 61 11.75 -7.26 -0.46
CA ASN A 61 11.94 -5.85 -0.21
C ASN A 61 13.31 -5.61 0.45
N GLU A 62 13.63 -6.29 1.57
CA GLU A 62 14.83 -5.93 2.35
C GLU A 62 16.14 -6.43 1.73
N GLU A 63 16.18 -7.67 1.24
CA GLU A 63 17.37 -8.27 0.65
C GLU A 63 17.56 -7.84 -0.81
N LEU A 64 16.51 -7.96 -1.64
CA LEU A 64 16.60 -7.67 -3.07
C LEU A 64 16.23 -6.23 -3.45
N GLY A 65 15.68 -5.43 -2.54
CA GLY A 65 15.26 -4.06 -2.83
C GLY A 65 14.08 -3.93 -3.79
N LEU A 66 13.47 -5.03 -4.22
CA LEU A 66 12.34 -5.00 -5.15
C LEU A 66 11.11 -4.44 -4.43
N PRO A 67 10.47 -3.37 -4.94
CA PRO A 67 9.27 -2.81 -4.34
C PRO A 67 8.04 -3.64 -4.75
N ILE A 68 8.12 -4.96 -4.60
CA ILE A 68 7.00 -5.88 -4.79
C ILE A 68 6.21 -5.89 -3.50
N THR A 69 4.90 -5.74 -3.63
CA THR A 69 4.00 -5.61 -2.50
C THR A 69 3.07 -6.79 -2.37
N ASP A 70 2.49 -6.89 -1.19
CA ASP A 70 1.59 -7.96 -0.80
C ASP A 70 0.20 -7.44 -0.44
N SER A 71 -0.66 -8.32 0.06
CA SER A 71 -1.99 -8.01 0.56
C SER A 71 -2.22 -8.59 1.97
N PHE A 72 -3.34 -8.22 2.59
CA PHE A 72 -3.83 -8.86 3.81
C PHE A 72 -5.38 -8.83 3.87
N TRP A 73 -5.96 -9.59 4.78
CA TRP A 73 -7.40 -9.58 5.09
C TRP A 73 -7.75 -8.51 6.12
N ILE A 74 -8.78 -7.68 5.91
CA ILE A 74 -9.17 -6.77 7.01
C ILE A 74 -9.60 -7.59 8.23
N SER A 75 -10.52 -8.53 8.04
CA SER A 75 -11.08 -9.36 9.10
C SER A 75 -10.85 -10.85 8.86
N SER A 76 -10.56 -11.60 9.93
CA SER A 76 -10.69 -13.06 9.89
C SER A 76 -12.04 -13.48 10.46
N SER A 77 -12.87 -14.07 9.62
CA SER A 77 -14.14 -14.70 9.97
C SER A 77 -13.96 -16.03 10.71
N THR A 78 -12.83 -16.71 10.47
CA THR A 78 -12.48 -17.97 11.13
C THR A 78 -11.83 -17.73 12.50
N GLY A 79 -11.09 -16.62 12.65
CA GLY A 79 -10.30 -16.31 13.83
C GLY A 79 -9.03 -17.17 13.97
N GLY A 80 -8.65 -17.89 12.92
CA GLY A 80 -7.52 -18.82 12.92
C GLY A 80 -6.17 -18.12 13.13
N ASP A 81 -5.28 -18.75 13.89
CA ASP A 81 -3.97 -18.19 14.29
C ASP A 81 -3.00 -18.00 13.10
N ASN A 82 -3.32 -18.55 11.94
CA ASN A 82 -2.48 -18.53 10.74
C ASN A 82 -2.98 -17.53 9.68
N VAL A 83 -4.01 -16.75 9.97
CA VAL A 83 -4.58 -15.79 9.02
C VAL A 83 -3.90 -14.42 9.19
N SER A 84 -3.37 -13.90 8.09
CA SER A 84 -2.85 -12.53 8.04
C SER A 84 -4.02 -11.53 7.96
N ALA A 85 -4.68 -11.33 9.10
CA ALA A 85 -5.80 -10.40 9.25
C ALA A 85 -5.57 -9.31 10.30
N LEU A 86 -5.97 -8.08 9.99
CA LEU A 86 -5.81 -6.94 10.89
C LEU A 86 -6.68 -7.08 12.14
N PHE A 87 -7.91 -7.55 11.95
CA PHE A 87 -8.84 -7.89 13.01
C PHE A 87 -9.01 -9.40 13.11
N LYS A 88 -9.10 -9.90 14.34
CA LYS A 88 -9.34 -11.33 14.59
C LYS A 88 -10.81 -11.70 14.33
N SER A 89 -11.69 -10.71 14.19
CA SER A 89 -13.13 -10.74 13.87
C SER A 89 -13.58 -9.32 13.49
N TYR A 90 -14.87 -9.06 13.26
CA TYR A 90 -15.36 -7.69 13.04
C TYR A 90 -15.27 -6.77 14.29
N ALA A 91 -14.84 -7.30 15.44
CA ALA A 91 -14.48 -6.53 16.62
C ALA A 91 -13.06 -6.90 17.11
N GLY A 92 -12.26 -5.86 17.36
CA GLY A 92 -10.95 -5.99 18.02
C GLY A 92 -9.80 -6.38 17.10
N LEU A 93 -8.67 -5.70 17.30
CA LEU A 93 -7.43 -5.95 16.57
C LEU A 93 -6.87 -7.35 16.88
N SER A 94 -6.19 -7.96 15.91
CA SER A 94 -5.60 -9.29 16.08
C SER A 94 -4.37 -9.26 16.99
N THR A 95 -4.59 -9.54 18.28
CA THR A 95 -3.54 -9.61 19.32
C THR A 95 -2.82 -10.96 19.39
N GLN A 96 -3.16 -11.90 18.51
CA GLN A 96 -2.48 -13.20 18.42
C GLN A 96 -0.99 -13.03 18.10
N PRO A 97 -0.11 -13.94 18.56
CA PRO A 97 1.31 -13.89 18.20
C PRO A 97 1.52 -14.07 16.71
N SER A 98 2.26 -13.15 16.07
CA SER A 98 2.63 -13.29 14.65
C SER A 98 3.74 -14.31 14.40
N ARG A 99 4.41 -14.76 15.48
CA ARG A 99 5.65 -15.56 15.45
C ARG A 99 6.85 -14.84 14.83
N VAL A 100 6.77 -13.52 14.69
CA VAL A 100 7.88 -12.64 14.28
C VAL A 100 8.21 -11.71 15.44
N GLY A 101 9.28 -12.05 16.15
CA GLY A 101 9.61 -11.36 17.40
C GLY A 101 8.46 -11.40 18.41
N GLU A 102 8.38 -10.39 19.27
CA GLU A 102 7.31 -10.21 20.27
C GLU A 102 6.12 -9.40 19.71
N HIS A 103 5.85 -9.53 18.40
CA HIS A 103 4.77 -8.79 17.73
C HIS A 103 3.47 -9.58 17.62
N SER A 104 2.35 -8.88 17.84
CA SER A 104 1.04 -9.40 17.44
C SER A 104 0.86 -9.37 15.92
N VAL A 105 -0.11 -10.11 15.40
CA VAL A 105 -0.47 -10.08 13.97
C VAL A 105 -0.83 -8.66 13.55
N PHE A 106 -1.71 -7.97 14.30
CA PHE A 106 -2.03 -6.56 14.08
C PHE A 106 -0.77 -5.68 14.03
N GLY A 107 0.09 -5.80 15.04
CA GLY A 107 1.28 -4.96 15.16
C GLY A 107 2.28 -5.20 14.03
N LEU A 108 2.41 -6.45 13.56
CA LEU A 108 3.23 -6.79 12.40
C LEU A 108 2.64 -6.21 11.11
N LEU A 109 1.36 -6.43 10.84
CA LEU A 109 0.70 -5.95 9.61
C LEU A 109 0.69 -4.42 9.52
N LEU A 110 0.45 -3.72 10.63
CA LEU A 110 0.51 -2.25 10.67
C LEU A 110 1.89 -1.74 10.26
N ARG A 111 2.96 -2.40 10.72
CA ARG A 111 4.33 -2.07 10.33
C ARG A 111 4.56 -2.37 8.85
N GLN A 112 4.22 -3.57 8.38
CA GLN A 112 4.43 -3.94 6.97
C GLN A 112 3.69 -3.02 5.99
N TRP A 113 2.46 -2.62 6.34
CA TRP A 113 1.71 -1.60 5.60
C TRP A 113 2.47 -0.28 5.52
N HIS A 114 2.87 0.29 6.67
CA HIS A 114 3.54 1.59 6.71
C HIS A 114 4.98 1.56 6.23
N ARG A 115 5.61 0.38 6.11
CA ARG A 115 6.87 0.16 5.36
C ARG A 115 6.67 0.16 3.83
N GLY A 116 5.43 0.01 3.37
CA GLY A 116 5.10 -0.11 1.96
C GLY A 116 5.35 -1.51 1.40
N ASN A 117 5.45 -2.53 2.26
CA ASN A 117 5.52 -3.94 1.84
C ASN A 117 4.14 -4.51 1.49
N ILE A 118 3.08 -3.81 1.89
CA ILE A 118 1.69 -4.13 1.56
C ILE A 118 1.03 -2.83 1.05
N ASP A 119 0.35 -2.91 -0.09
CA ASP A 119 -0.36 -1.77 -0.71
C ASP A 119 -1.77 -2.13 -1.23
N THR A 120 -2.17 -3.39 -1.09
CA THR A 120 -3.49 -3.88 -1.51
C THR A 120 -4.22 -4.54 -0.35
N ILE A 121 -5.54 -4.50 -0.38
CA ILE A 121 -6.38 -5.34 0.47
C ILE A 121 -6.87 -6.49 -0.38
N HIS A 122 -6.73 -7.71 0.14
CA HIS A 122 -7.16 -8.90 -0.57
C HIS A 122 -8.69 -8.93 -0.69
N SER A 123 -9.35 -9.13 0.44
CA SER A 123 -10.76 -8.81 0.58
C SER A 123 -11.05 -8.38 2.01
N TRP A 124 -12.27 -7.91 2.26
CA TRP A 124 -12.59 -7.35 3.58
C TRP A 124 -12.63 -8.43 4.65
N ALA A 125 -13.08 -9.63 4.31
CA ALA A 125 -13.07 -10.76 5.23
C ALA A 125 -12.75 -12.06 4.50
N ASP A 126 -12.01 -12.95 5.16
CA ASP A 126 -11.70 -14.29 4.62
C ASP A 126 -12.94 -15.18 4.40
N ASP A 127 -14.15 -14.72 4.78
CA ASP A 127 -15.46 -15.41 4.80
C ASP A 127 -15.45 -16.89 4.38
N MET A 128 -14.76 -17.72 5.17
CA MET A 128 -14.51 -19.14 4.83
C MET A 128 -15.70 -20.03 5.18
N LEU A 129 -16.79 -19.47 5.69
CA LEU A 129 -17.96 -20.24 6.08
C LEU A 129 -19.03 -20.16 5.00
N PRO A 130 -19.62 -21.30 4.59
CA PRO A 130 -20.77 -21.27 3.70
C PRO A 130 -21.90 -20.42 4.30
N GLN A 131 -22.65 -19.70 3.46
CA GLN A 131 -23.87 -19.05 3.91
C GLN A 131 -24.98 -20.08 4.11
N PHE A 132 -25.76 -19.96 5.19
CA PHE A 132 -26.99 -20.73 5.36
C PHE A 132 -28.20 -19.82 5.29
N ARG A 133 -29.11 -20.08 4.35
CA ARG A 133 -30.34 -19.31 4.17
C ARG A 133 -31.56 -20.23 4.09
N ARG A 134 -32.61 -19.89 4.84
CA ARG A 134 -33.93 -20.53 4.78
C ARG A 134 -34.97 -19.49 4.36
N VAL A 135 -35.49 -19.64 3.14
CA VAL A 135 -36.63 -18.85 2.64
C VAL A 135 -37.92 -19.51 3.11
N THR A 136 -38.87 -18.73 3.62
CA THR A 136 -40.18 -19.24 4.03
C THR A 136 -41.01 -19.58 2.79
N THR A 137 -41.68 -20.73 2.77
CA THR A 137 -42.56 -21.12 1.66
C THR A 137 -43.71 -20.14 1.48
N ASP A 138 -44.29 -19.68 2.60
CA ASP A 138 -45.25 -18.58 2.66
C ASP A 138 -44.72 -17.50 3.64
N PRO A 139 -44.83 -16.19 3.33
CA PRO A 139 -44.46 -15.13 4.26
C PRO A 139 -45.18 -15.27 5.60
N LEU A 140 -44.44 -15.23 6.70
CA LEU A 140 -44.98 -15.45 8.05
C LEU A 140 -45.36 -14.12 8.72
N PRO A 141 -46.64 -13.88 9.06
CA PRO A 141 -47.06 -12.60 9.62
C PRO A 141 -46.54 -12.38 11.03
N LEU A 142 -45.98 -11.19 11.27
CA LEU A 142 -45.48 -10.79 12.57
C LEU A 142 -46.65 -10.38 13.49
N SER A 143 -46.60 -10.79 14.76
CA SER A 143 -47.61 -10.50 15.77
C SER A 143 -46.99 -10.26 17.16
N ALA A 144 -47.79 -9.84 18.13
CA ALA A 144 -47.38 -9.78 19.53
C ALA A 144 -47.14 -11.18 20.15
N GLY A 145 -47.86 -12.20 19.67
CA GLY A 145 -47.61 -13.60 20.02
C GLY A 145 -46.30 -14.15 19.43
N GLY A 146 -45.87 -13.55 18.33
CA GLY A 146 -44.64 -13.83 17.61
C GLY A 146 -44.74 -14.98 16.61
N ILE A 147 -43.77 -15.03 15.71
CA ILE A 147 -43.49 -16.15 14.81
C ILE A 147 -42.59 -17.12 15.56
N SER A 148 -42.89 -18.41 15.54
CA SER A 148 -42.02 -19.46 16.11
C SER A 148 -41.54 -20.39 15.00
N LEU A 149 -40.22 -20.55 14.89
CA LEU A 149 -39.57 -21.43 13.93
C LEU A 149 -38.87 -22.55 14.69
N ASP A 150 -39.28 -23.79 14.44
CA ASP A 150 -38.54 -24.98 14.84
C ASP A 150 -37.46 -25.27 13.79
N LEU A 151 -36.22 -25.34 14.26
CA LEU A 151 -35.03 -25.57 13.44
C LEU A 151 -34.36 -26.92 13.80
N LYS A 152 -34.92 -27.71 14.73
CA LYS A 152 -34.37 -29.01 15.16
C LYS A 152 -34.40 -30.08 14.06
N GLY A 153 -35.45 -30.09 13.24
CA GLY A 153 -35.60 -31.02 12.12
C GLY A 153 -34.64 -30.78 10.96
N ALA A 154 -33.94 -29.66 10.94
CA ALA A 154 -32.93 -29.35 9.94
C ALA A 154 -31.58 -30.01 10.29
N GLY A 155 -31.56 -31.23 10.83
CA GLY A 155 -30.41 -31.85 11.55
C GLY A 155 -29.06 -31.98 10.83
N GLN A 156 -28.95 -31.60 9.55
CA GLN A 156 -27.68 -31.44 8.81
C GLN A 156 -27.22 -29.98 8.66
N TRP A 157 -28.12 -29.01 8.90
CA TRP A 157 -28.01 -27.56 8.68
C TRP A 157 -27.09 -26.84 9.68
N THR A 158 -26.61 -27.54 10.70
CA THR A 158 -25.84 -26.94 11.81
C THR A 158 -24.61 -27.75 12.22
N HIS A 159 -24.67 -29.08 12.19
CA HIS A 159 -23.54 -29.95 12.58
C HIS A 159 -22.36 -29.94 11.60
N ALA A 160 -22.61 -29.77 10.30
CA ALA A 160 -21.54 -29.74 9.30
C ALA A 160 -20.51 -28.64 9.62
N PHE A 161 -20.96 -27.51 10.16
CA PHE A 161 -20.11 -26.38 10.50
C PHE A 161 -19.24 -26.62 11.76
N GLU A 162 -19.83 -27.17 12.83
CA GLU A 162 -19.09 -27.61 14.02
C GLU A 162 -18.05 -28.69 13.69
N ALA A 163 -18.25 -29.44 12.60
CA ALA A 163 -17.31 -30.43 12.08
C ALA A 163 -16.20 -29.83 11.18
N PHE A 164 -16.48 -28.80 10.37
CA PHE A 164 -15.50 -28.18 9.44
C PHE A 164 -14.59 -27.13 10.10
N GLY A 165 -15.05 -26.44 11.16
CA GLY A 165 -14.30 -25.35 11.80
C GLY A 165 -13.20 -25.79 12.78
N GLY A 166 -13.12 -27.08 13.12
CA GLY A 166 -12.31 -27.55 14.25
C GLY A 166 -12.82 -27.03 15.60
N LYS A 167 -12.16 -27.44 16.70
CA LYS A 167 -12.56 -27.07 18.07
C LYS A 167 -12.45 -25.57 18.38
N ASP A 168 -11.78 -24.79 17.52
CA ASP A 168 -11.44 -23.38 17.75
C ASP A 168 -12.19 -22.40 16.82
N ALA A 169 -13.10 -22.87 15.96
CA ALA A 169 -13.89 -21.98 15.10
C ALA A 169 -14.91 -21.14 15.90
N ARG A 170 -14.99 -19.86 15.56
CA ARG A 170 -15.86 -18.87 16.23
C ARG A 170 -17.37 -19.02 15.97
N GLY A 171 -17.81 -19.98 15.14
CA GLY A 171 -19.22 -20.05 14.73
C GLY A 171 -19.67 -18.94 13.77
N TYR A 172 -20.93 -19.00 13.36
CA TYR A 172 -21.57 -17.91 12.63
C TYR A 172 -21.75 -16.67 13.51
N GLN A 173 -21.38 -15.54 12.94
CA GLN A 173 -21.32 -14.25 13.62
C GLN A 173 -22.60 -13.43 13.48
N GLN A 174 -23.43 -13.72 12.49
CA GLN A 174 -24.64 -12.94 12.24
C GLN A 174 -25.84 -13.89 12.06
N LEU A 175 -26.97 -13.47 12.62
CA LEU A 175 -28.30 -14.03 12.34
C LEU A 175 -29.15 -12.91 11.74
N ARG A 176 -29.56 -13.08 10.49
CA ARG A 176 -30.31 -12.10 9.73
C ARG A 176 -31.72 -12.60 9.44
N MET A 177 -32.68 -11.70 9.59
CA MET A 177 -34.10 -11.93 9.31
C MET A 177 -34.54 -10.94 8.26
N PHE A 178 -35.14 -11.43 7.19
CA PHE A 178 -35.64 -10.59 6.09
C PHE A 178 -37.15 -10.46 6.19
N PHE A 179 -37.63 -9.23 6.07
CA PHE A 179 -39.05 -8.88 6.12
C PHE A 179 -39.47 -8.22 4.81
N ASP A 180 -40.71 -8.41 4.39
CA ASP A 180 -41.27 -7.80 3.18
C ASP A 180 -41.38 -6.26 3.25
N ARG A 181 -41.33 -5.70 4.46
CA ARG A 181 -41.30 -4.25 4.75
C ARG A 181 -40.63 -3.99 6.10
N ASP A 182 -40.52 -2.73 6.50
CA ASP A 182 -39.95 -2.34 7.79
C ASP A 182 -40.69 -3.01 8.97
N PRO A 183 -40.02 -3.86 9.78
CA PRO A 183 -40.62 -4.36 11.01
C PRO A 183 -40.74 -3.24 12.06
N PRO A 184 -41.66 -3.33 13.03
CA PRO A 184 -41.78 -2.29 14.06
C PRO A 184 -40.54 -2.20 14.95
N ASN A 185 -40.27 -1.03 15.53
CA ASN A 185 -39.06 -0.74 16.31
C ASN A 185 -38.93 -1.53 17.61
N ASP A 186 -40.01 -2.13 18.11
CA ASP A 186 -40.04 -2.93 19.35
C ASP A 186 -39.90 -4.45 19.09
N LEU A 187 -39.36 -4.82 17.93
CA LEU A 187 -39.03 -6.21 17.60
C LEU A 187 -38.10 -6.83 18.67
N VAL A 188 -38.45 -8.02 19.13
CA VAL A 188 -37.67 -8.86 20.03
C VAL A 188 -37.43 -10.20 19.34
N VAL A 189 -36.18 -10.65 19.39
CA VAL A 189 -35.75 -11.93 18.82
C VAL A 189 -35.30 -12.84 19.95
N GLU A 190 -35.87 -14.02 20.09
CA GLU A 190 -35.48 -15.04 21.07
C GLU A 190 -34.89 -16.22 20.30
N ALA A 191 -33.61 -16.51 20.51
CA ALA A 191 -32.90 -17.57 19.82
C ALA A 191 -32.60 -18.71 20.81
N GLN A 192 -33.01 -19.93 20.45
CA GLN A 192 -32.69 -21.15 21.18
C GLN A 192 -31.56 -21.89 20.47
N PHE A 193 -30.59 -22.40 21.24
CA PHE A 193 -29.41 -23.09 20.72
C PHE A 193 -29.37 -24.56 21.14
N ALA A 194 -28.41 -25.33 20.60
CA ALA A 194 -28.29 -26.78 20.83
C ALA A 194 -27.83 -27.17 22.24
N ASP A 195 -27.34 -26.21 23.02
CA ASP A 195 -27.11 -26.35 24.47
C ASP A 195 -28.40 -26.08 25.28
N ASP A 196 -29.55 -26.03 24.62
CA ASP A 196 -30.87 -25.67 25.15
C ASP A 196 -30.99 -24.26 25.77
N ALA A 197 -29.94 -23.45 25.68
CA ALA A 197 -29.98 -22.07 26.17
C ALA A 197 -30.79 -21.18 25.22
N THR A 198 -31.61 -20.30 25.81
CA THR A 198 -32.38 -19.28 25.08
C THR A 198 -31.83 -17.89 25.39
N TYR A 199 -31.56 -17.12 24.34
CA TYR A 199 -31.07 -15.75 24.45
C TYR A 199 -32.08 -14.78 23.85
N VAL A 200 -32.34 -13.69 24.58
CA VAL A 200 -33.28 -12.65 24.17
C VAL A 200 -32.51 -11.45 23.67
N PHE A 201 -32.76 -11.08 22.42
CA PHE A 201 -32.20 -9.93 21.74
C PHE A 201 -33.30 -8.86 21.60
N PRO A 202 -33.38 -7.90 22.54
CA PRO A 202 -34.32 -6.79 22.42
C PRO A 202 -33.86 -5.81 21.33
N ARG A 203 -34.69 -4.80 21.01
CA ARG A 203 -34.43 -3.84 19.93
C ARG A 203 -33.05 -3.18 20.00
N GLU A 204 -32.55 -2.90 21.20
CA GLU A 204 -31.24 -2.28 21.47
C GLU A 204 -30.08 -3.17 20.97
N THR A 205 -30.36 -4.47 20.85
CA THR A 205 -29.43 -5.51 20.39
C THR A 205 -29.80 -6.03 18.99
N THR A 206 -30.49 -5.24 18.17
CA THR A 206 -30.73 -5.55 16.76
C THR A 206 -30.20 -4.43 15.85
N ALA A 207 -29.60 -4.76 14.72
CA ALA A 207 -29.19 -3.81 13.70
C ALA A 207 -30.19 -3.88 12.54
N ARG A 208 -30.77 -2.75 12.15
CA ARG A 208 -31.75 -2.69 11.06
C ARG A 208 -31.06 -2.19 9.81
N PHE A 209 -31.21 -2.92 8.72
CA PHE A 209 -30.67 -2.55 7.42
C PHE A 209 -31.77 -2.59 6.39
N ARG A 210 -32.08 -1.42 5.82
CA ARG A 210 -32.98 -1.31 4.67
C ARG A 210 -32.16 -1.49 3.41
N MET A 211 -32.60 -2.39 2.53
CA MET A 211 -32.06 -2.56 1.19
C MET A 211 -32.32 -1.30 0.35
N SER A 212 -31.51 -0.25 0.48
CA SER A 212 -31.63 0.96 -0.36
C SER A 212 -30.74 0.85 -1.59
N ALA A 213 -31.36 0.87 -2.77
CA ALA A 213 -30.67 1.13 -4.02
C ALA A 213 -30.43 2.65 -4.14
N GLY A 214 -29.25 3.13 -3.76
CA GLY A 214 -28.86 4.53 -3.94
C GLY A 214 -29.46 5.53 -2.93
N LYS A 215 -29.55 6.81 -3.32
CA LYS A 215 -29.95 7.94 -2.44
C LYS A 215 -31.44 7.97 -2.08
N ALA A 216 -32.28 7.09 -2.65
CA ALA A 216 -33.69 6.99 -2.33
C ALA A 216 -33.97 5.68 -1.58
N PRO A 217 -34.78 5.70 -0.49
CA PRO A 217 -35.21 4.46 0.15
C PRO A 217 -36.05 3.64 -0.83
N SER A 218 -35.57 2.46 -1.22
CA SER A 218 -36.37 1.53 -2.02
C SER A 218 -37.44 0.87 -1.14
N ALA A 219 -38.56 0.46 -1.73
CA ALA A 219 -39.60 -0.34 -1.08
C ALA A 219 -39.24 -1.84 -0.93
N GLY A 220 -37.94 -2.17 -1.03
CA GLY A 220 -37.45 -3.53 -0.94
C GLY A 220 -37.49 -4.12 0.48
N PRO A 221 -37.25 -5.43 0.61
CA PRO A 221 -37.27 -6.11 1.90
C PRO A 221 -36.28 -5.47 2.89
N THR A 222 -36.72 -5.39 4.14
CA THR A 222 -35.91 -4.87 5.25
C THR A 222 -35.31 -6.02 6.01
N SER A 223 -34.02 -5.95 6.29
CA SER A 223 -33.35 -6.95 7.11
C SER A 223 -33.12 -6.45 8.53
N VAL A 224 -33.25 -7.36 9.49
CA VAL A 224 -32.83 -7.17 10.87
C VAL A 224 -31.73 -8.16 11.14
N THR A 225 -30.60 -7.69 11.65
CA THR A 225 -29.42 -8.50 11.95
C THR A 225 -29.16 -8.51 13.45
N VAL A 226 -29.00 -9.70 14.00
CA VAL A 226 -28.49 -9.94 15.35
C VAL A 226 -27.03 -10.37 15.20
N ILE A 227 -26.16 -9.65 15.88
CA ILE A 227 -24.73 -9.95 15.98
C ILE A 227 -24.54 -10.97 17.10
N LEU A 228 -23.86 -12.06 16.78
CA LEU A 228 -23.60 -13.22 17.62
C LEU A 228 -22.09 -13.26 17.90
N ASN A 229 -21.69 -13.65 19.11
CA ASN A 229 -20.30 -13.91 19.51
C ASN A 229 -19.33 -12.72 19.63
N GLU A 230 -19.70 -11.48 19.30
CA GLU A 230 -18.82 -10.33 19.51
C GLU A 230 -19.48 -9.19 20.29
N PRO A 231 -18.68 -8.40 21.05
CA PRO A 231 -19.18 -7.25 21.77
C PRO A 231 -19.70 -6.17 20.80
N ARG A 232 -20.88 -5.62 21.11
CA ARG A 232 -21.42 -4.47 20.38
C ARG A 232 -20.70 -3.18 20.79
N PRO A 233 -20.56 -2.21 19.88
CA PRO A 233 -20.14 -0.86 20.26
C PRO A 233 -21.16 -0.15 21.18
N ILE A 234 -22.42 -0.61 21.20
CA ILE A 234 -23.52 -0.03 21.98
C ILE A 234 -24.37 -1.18 22.54
N GLY A 235 -24.38 -1.34 23.87
CA GLY A 235 -25.18 -2.33 24.59
C GLY A 235 -24.37 -3.49 25.17
N VAL A 236 -24.86 -4.03 26.30
CA VAL A 236 -24.25 -5.17 27.00
C VAL A 236 -24.70 -6.45 26.33
N MET A 237 -23.76 -7.21 25.75
CA MET A 237 -24.02 -8.61 25.37
C MET A 237 -24.11 -9.48 26.63
N PRO A 238 -24.92 -10.55 26.63
CA PRO A 238 -24.82 -11.58 27.66
C PRO A 238 -23.38 -12.14 27.65
N ALA A 239 -22.68 -12.04 28.78
CA ALA A 239 -21.33 -12.60 28.91
C ALA A 239 -21.40 -14.12 28.71
N ARG A 240 -20.58 -14.66 27.80
CA ARG A 240 -20.48 -16.10 27.53
C ARG A 240 -19.03 -16.48 27.23
N ASP A 241 -18.62 -17.61 27.76
CA ASP A 241 -17.37 -18.26 27.39
C ASP A 241 -17.60 -19.10 26.13
N GLY A 242 -17.05 -18.65 25.00
CA GLY A 242 -17.07 -19.38 23.72
C GLY A 242 -18.26 -19.08 22.80
N PRO A 243 -18.21 -19.57 21.55
CA PRO A 243 -19.18 -19.25 20.52
C PRO A 243 -20.55 -19.90 20.75
N PHE A 244 -21.61 -19.27 20.25
CA PHE A 244 -22.97 -19.80 20.24
C PHE A 244 -23.03 -21.12 19.43
N PRO A 245 -23.61 -22.19 20.00
CA PRO A 245 -23.83 -23.45 19.28
C PRO A 245 -24.75 -23.32 18.07
N ALA A 246 -25.02 -24.44 17.43
CA ALA A 246 -26.12 -24.60 16.49
C ALA A 246 -27.43 -23.94 16.95
N LEU A 247 -28.09 -23.17 16.08
CA LEU A 247 -29.40 -22.56 16.33
C LEU A 247 -30.49 -23.64 16.16
N THR A 248 -31.31 -23.88 17.19
CA THR A 248 -32.34 -24.93 17.21
C THR A 248 -33.77 -24.38 17.21
N GLY A 249 -33.95 -23.11 17.54
CA GLY A 249 -35.25 -22.45 17.48
C GLY A 249 -35.15 -20.93 17.41
N LEU A 250 -36.16 -20.29 16.83
CA LEU A 250 -36.23 -18.83 16.75
C LEU A 250 -37.66 -18.36 17.02
N ARG A 251 -37.83 -17.39 17.93
CA ARG A 251 -39.09 -16.69 18.14
C ARG A 251 -38.91 -15.19 17.90
N ILE A 252 -39.74 -14.63 17.03
CA ILE A 252 -39.67 -13.22 16.63
C ILE A 252 -41.01 -12.56 16.95
N LYS A 253 -41.03 -11.54 17.81
CA LYS A 253 -42.26 -10.88 18.26
C LYS A 253 -42.14 -9.37 18.29
N SER A 254 -43.25 -8.67 18.16
CA SER A 254 -43.34 -7.22 18.32
C SER A 254 -44.63 -6.88 19.07
N GLY A 255 -44.52 -6.25 20.24
CA GLY A 255 -45.67 -5.93 21.09
C GLY A 255 -46.68 -5.01 20.39
N SER A 256 -46.17 -4.09 19.57
CA SER A 256 -46.94 -3.14 18.77
C SER A 256 -47.79 -3.77 17.66
N CYS A 257 -47.51 -5.01 17.25
CA CYS A 257 -48.26 -5.70 16.21
C CYS A 257 -49.61 -6.27 16.66
N GLY A 258 -49.95 -6.26 17.96
CA GLY A 258 -51.20 -6.84 18.45
C GLY A 258 -51.42 -8.27 17.95
N ALA A 259 -52.59 -8.56 17.37
CA ALA A 259 -52.87 -9.89 16.79
C ALA A 259 -52.09 -10.18 15.49
N SER A 260 -51.80 -9.15 14.69
CA SER A 260 -50.97 -9.22 13.48
C SER A 260 -50.71 -7.80 12.96
N CYS A 261 -49.53 -7.55 12.42
CA CYS A 261 -49.22 -6.35 11.64
C CYS A 261 -48.95 -6.74 10.19
N ALA A 262 -48.97 -5.75 9.29
CA ALA A 262 -48.79 -5.99 7.86
C ALA A 262 -47.34 -6.42 7.49
N VAL A 263 -46.49 -6.76 8.44
CA VAL A 263 -45.08 -7.12 8.21
C VAL A 263 -44.95 -8.64 8.23
N ASN A 264 -44.30 -9.21 7.23
CA ASN A 264 -44.08 -10.65 7.12
C ASN A 264 -42.59 -10.99 7.11
N LEU A 265 -42.21 -12.02 7.85
CA LEU A 265 -40.88 -12.65 7.71
C LEU A 265 -40.87 -13.50 6.44
N VAL A 266 -39.87 -13.29 5.58
CA VAL A 266 -39.73 -13.99 4.29
C VAL A 266 -38.51 -14.91 4.22
N ALA A 267 -37.48 -14.65 5.03
CA ALA A 267 -36.30 -15.51 5.13
C ALA A 267 -35.53 -15.30 6.43
N ILE A 268 -34.74 -16.30 6.81
CA ILE A 268 -33.69 -16.19 7.82
C ILE A 268 -32.36 -16.67 7.25
N GLU A 269 -31.27 -16.15 7.79
CA GLU A 269 -29.92 -16.39 7.28
C GLU A 269 -28.87 -16.34 8.39
N ARG A 270 -27.85 -17.19 8.28
CA ARG A 270 -26.64 -17.12 9.10
C ARG A 270 -25.42 -17.01 8.18
N ASP A 271 -24.60 -16.00 8.45
CA ASP A 271 -23.38 -15.69 7.72
C ASP A 271 -22.35 -14.99 8.63
N ASN A 272 -21.19 -14.67 8.07
CA ASN A 272 -20.10 -14.00 8.79
C ASN A 272 -19.78 -12.59 8.29
N PHE A 273 -20.36 -12.19 7.15
CA PHE A 273 -20.03 -10.94 6.52
C PHE A 273 -21.27 -10.12 6.16
N SER A 274 -21.19 -8.80 6.38
CA SER A 274 -22.13 -7.84 5.81
C SER A 274 -21.50 -6.45 5.78
N ARG A 275 -22.22 -5.50 5.18
CA ARG A 275 -21.88 -4.07 5.26
C ARG A 275 -21.66 -3.60 6.72
N TRP A 276 -22.34 -4.20 7.68
CA TRP A 276 -22.17 -3.84 9.08
C TRP A 276 -20.75 -4.16 9.58
N SER A 277 -20.16 -5.29 9.18
CA SER A 277 -18.77 -5.63 9.51
C SER A 277 -17.81 -4.54 9.02
N VAL A 278 -17.98 -4.12 7.77
CA VAL A 278 -17.21 -3.04 7.14
C VAL A 278 -17.33 -1.75 7.95
N LEU A 279 -18.55 -1.34 8.31
CA LEU A 279 -18.78 -0.11 9.08
C LEU A 279 -18.21 -0.17 10.51
N ALA A 280 -18.19 -1.35 11.13
CA ALA A 280 -17.63 -1.54 12.47
C ALA A 280 -16.11 -1.37 12.48
N GLU A 281 -15.42 -1.85 11.44
CA GLU A 281 -13.97 -1.85 11.34
C GLU A 281 -13.41 -0.58 10.70
N LYS A 282 -14.16 0.04 9.75
CA LYS A 282 -13.73 1.19 8.95
C LYS A 282 -13.09 2.29 9.78
N ASN A 283 -13.72 2.67 10.89
CA ASN A 283 -13.22 3.79 11.71
C ASN A 283 -11.84 3.51 12.28
N MET A 284 -11.56 2.25 12.65
CA MET A 284 -10.24 1.86 13.12
C MET A 284 -9.26 1.77 11.95
N VAL A 285 -9.65 1.23 10.80
CA VAL A 285 -8.80 1.23 9.58
C VAL A 285 -8.40 2.66 9.17
N ASP A 286 -9.36 3.60 9.18
CA ASP A 286 -9.11 5.03 8.94
C ASP A 286 -8.18 5.65 10.00
N PHE A 287 -8.38 5.29 11.28
CA PHE A 287 -7.55 5.77 12.38
C PHE A 287 -6.11 5.27 12.29
N LEU A 288 -5.90 4.05 11.78
CA LEU A 288 -4.60 3.46 11.48
C LEU A 288 -3.96 3.99 10.19
N ASN A 289 -4.63 4.91 9.49
CA ASN A 289 -4.25 5.46 8.20
C ASN A 289 -3.93 4.37 7.14
N ILE A 290 -4.72 3.29 7.14
CA ILE A 290 -4.64 2.24 6.12
C ILE A 290 -5.59 2.61 4.98
N ARG A 291 -5.02 3.00 3.83
CA ARG A 291 -5.73 3.57 2.69
C ARG A 291 -5.23 3.01 1.35
N PRO A 292 -5.53 1.77 0.99
CA PRO A 292 -5.19 1.22 -0.32
C PRO A 292 -5.89 1.98 -1.45
N SER A 293 -5.31 1.93 -2.65
CA SER A 293 -6.02 2.29 -3.89
C SER A 293 -6.59 1.08 -4.63
N SER A 294 -6.20 -0.13 -4.25
CA SER A 294 -6.52 -1.36 -4.97
C SER A 294 -7.11 -2.43 -4.06
N PHE A 295 -8.17 -3.10 -4.53
CA PHE A 295 -8.87 -4.17 -3.84
C PHE A 295 -8.87 -5.45 -4.69
N THR A 296 -8.20 -6.50 -4.24
CA THR A 296 -8.04 -7.73 -5.02
C THR A 296 -9.12 -8.75 -4.64
N SER A 297 -10.36 -8.33 -4.89
CA SER A 297 -11.66 -8.92 -4.53
C SER A 297 -11.85 -10.42 -4.79
N HIS A 298 -11.09 -11.23 -4.10
CA HIS A 298 -11.04 -12.67 -4.26
C HIS A 298 -11.00 -13.32 -2.87
N GLY A 299 -11.49 -14.56 -2.79
CA GLY A 299 -11.46 -15.38 -1.58
C GLY A 299 -12.76 -15.43 -0.75
N GLY A 300 -12.75 -16.36 0.21
CA GLY A 300 -13.92 -16.83 0.97
C GLY A 300 -14.78 -17.86 0.24
N MET A 301 -15.65 -18.56 0.95
CA MET A 301 -16.56 -19.58 0.38
C MET A 301 -17.88 -18.97 -0.13
N SER A 302 -18.33 -17.86 0.47
CA SER A 302 -19.58 -17.17 0.12
C SER A 302 -19.41 -16.12 -0.99
N TYR A 303 -18.21 -15.57 -1.11
CA TYR A 303 -17.89 -14.40 -1.96
C TYR A 303 -18.64 -13.11 -1.61
N HIS A 304 -19.41 -13.05 -0.52
CA HIS A 304 -20.10 -11.82 -0.11
C HIS A 304 -19.21 -10.57 -0.02
N PRO A 305 -17.99 -10.63 0.54
CA PRO A 305 -17.12 -9.46 0.58
C PRO A 305 -16.54 -9.11 -0.80
N SER A 306 -16.80 -9.87 -1.85
CA SER A 306 -16.16 -9.71 -3.15
C SER A 306 -17.06 -9.02 -4.18
N PHE A 307 -16.44 -8.57 -5.27
CA PHE A 307 -17.06 -7.95 -6.43
C PHE A 307 -17.32 -9.03 -7.47
N GLU A 308 -18.57 -9.13 -7.93
CA GLU A 308 -19.00 -10.10 -8.94
C GLU A 308 -18.61 -9.63 -10.34
N GLY A 309 -18.05 -10.48 -11.19
CA GLY A 309 -17.72 -10.11 -12.57
C GLY A 309 -18.96 -9.93 -13.47
N PRO A 310 -18.80 -9.45 -14.71
CA PRO A 310 -19.88 -9.35 -15.69
C PRO A 310 -20.16 -10.70 -16.36
N GLY A 311 -21.42 -11.13 -16.43
CA GLY A 311 -21.81 -12.40 -17.08
C GLY A 311 -22.42 -13.43 -16.13
N PRO A 312 -22.94 -14.56 -16.65
CA PRO A 312 -23.48 -15.64 -15.83
C PRO A 312 -22.32 -16.42 -15.18
N HIS A 313 -21.76 -15.87 -14.11
CA HIS A 313 -20.74 -16.59 -13.33
C HIS A 313 -21.41 -17.70 -12.54
N TYR A 314 -20.87 -18.89 -12.69
CA TYR A 314 -21.49 -20.14 -12.30
C TYR A 314 -21.80 -20.14 -10.80
N LYS A 315 -23.02 -20.57 -10.46
CA LYS A 315 -23.36 -21.07 -9.12
C LYS A 315 -22.96 -22.55 -9.08
N PRO A 316 -21.81 -22.96 -8.51
CA PRO A 316 -21.73 -24.32 -8.03
C PRO A 316 -22.69 -24.40 -6.83
N ASP A 317 -23.96 -24.71 -7.11
CA ASP A 317 -24.92 -25.19 -6.11
C ASP A 317 -24.31 -26.49 -5.55
N TYR A 318 -23.42 -26.38 -4.56
CA TYR A 318 -22.95 -27.54 -3.84
C TYR A 318 -24.15 -28.08 -3.06
N LYS A 319 -24.73 -29.16 -3.57
CA LYS A 319 -25.75 -29.91 -2.86
C LYS A 319 -25.06 -30.66 -1.74
N LEU A 320 -25.06 -30.09 -0.54
CA LEU A 320 -24.60 -30.73 0.69
C LEU A 320 -25.66 -31.69 1.28
N GLY A 321 -26.80 -31.85 0.59
CA GLY A 321 -27.92 -32.70 0.98
C GLY A 321 -29.18 -32.39 0.16
N ALA A 322 -30.32 -33.00 0.52
CA ALA A 322 -31.60 -32.75 -0.16
C ALA A 322 -32.10 -31.30 0.02
N ASP A 323 -31.76 -30.67 1.15
CA ASP A 323 -32.33 -29.38 1.58
C ASP A 323 -31.29 -28.26 1.79
N VAL A 324 -30.00 -28.50 1.48
CA VAL A 324 -28.91 -27.53 1.70
C VAL A 324 -28.24 -27.19 0.36
N ARG A 325 -28.17 -25.88 0.06
CA ARG A 325 -27.46 -25.32 -1.08
C ARG A 325 -26.46 -24.29 -0.59
N GLN A 326 -25.27 -24.29 -1.16
CA GLN A 326 -24.32 -23.19 -1.03
C GLN A 326 -24.57 -22.19 -2.15
N GLU A 327 -24.91 -20.96 -1.80
CA GLU A 327 -24.90 -19.83 -2.74
C GLU A 327 -23.58 -19.06 -2.56
N SER A 328 -22.87 -18.82 -3.67
CA SER A 328 -21.65 -18.02 -3.70
C SER A 328 -21.88 -16.84 -4.64
N MET A 329 -21.92 -15.62 -4.12
CA MET A 329 -22.25 -14.40 -4.87
C MET A 329 -21.51 -13.18 -4.32
N GLY A 330 -20.87 -12.43 -5.20
CA GLY A 330 -20.26 -11.13 -4.92
C GLY A 330 -21.28 -10.05 -4.62
N LEU A 331 -21.26 -9.51 -3.40
CA LEU A 331 -22.23 -8.49 -2.96
C LEU A 331 -21.62 -7.08 -2.84
N ALA A 332 -20.28 -6.95 -2.81
CA ALA A 332 -19.60 -5.70 -2.54
C ALA A 332 -20.05 -4.55 -3.45
N GLY A 333 -20.18 -4.86 -4.74
CA GLY A 333 -20.58 -3.94 -5.80
C GLY A 333 -22.08 -3.91 -6.11
N ALA A 334 -22.92 -4.72 -5.47
CA ALA A 334 -24.34 -4.89 -5.80
C ALA A 334 -25.25 -3.96 -4.98
N PRO A 335 -25.71 -2.79 -5.49
CA PRO A 335 -26.43 -1.81 -4.70
C PRO A 335 -27.75 -2.36 -4.16
N GLY A 336 -28.08 -1.99 -2.92
CA GLY A 336 -29.30 -2.46 -2.26
C GLY A 336 -29.18 -3.84 -1.61
N THR A 337 -28.06 -4.54 -1.70
CA THR A 337 -27.84 -5.78 -0.94
C THR A 337 -27.29 -5.50 0.47
N HIS A 338 -27.38 -6.48 1.38
CA HIS A 338 -26.83 -6.38 2.74
C HIS A 338 -25.29 -6.40 2.76
N GLY A 339 -24.66 -6.86 1.68
CA GLY A 339 -23.21 -6.91 1.48
C GLY A 339 -22.68 -5.78 0.61
N TYR A 340 -23.50 -4.79 0.23
CA TYR A 340 -23.03 -3.64 -0.55
C TYR A 340 -22.15 -2.73 0.30
N TYR A 341 -20.92 -2.47 -0.15
CA TYR A 341 -20.00 -1.52 0.50
C TYR A 341 -19.06 -0.78 -0.45
N ALA A 342 -19.29 -0.84 -1.77
CA ALA A 342 -18.51 -0.10 -2.76
C ALA A 342 -18.48 1.42 -2.51
N ASP A 343 -19.57 2.00 -2.01
CA ASP A 343 -19.60 3.43 -1.61
C ASP A 343 -18.65 3.75 -0.45
N ILE A 344 -18.42 2.79 0.44
CA ILE A 344 -17.46 2.91 1.55
C ILE A 344 -16.03 2.83 1.01
N LEU A 345 -15.75 1.88 0.12
CA LEU A 345 -14.44 1.77 -0.54
C LEU A 345 -14.08 3.06 -1.29
N LYS A 346 -15.04 3.64 -2.02
CA LYS A 346 -14.83 4.93 -2.69
C LYS A 346 -14.49 6.04 -1.69
N GLN A 347 -15.17 6.11 -0.55
CA GLN A 347 -14.84 7.08 0.51
C GLN A 347 -13.45 6.87 1.12
N MET A 348 -12.91 5.64 1.04
CA MET A 348 -11.58 5.30 1.54
C MET A 348 -10.46 5.55 0.51
N GLY A 349 -10.81 5.90 -0.73
CA GLY A 349 -9.84 6.23 -1.79
C GLY A 349 -9.46 5.05 -2.70
N PHE A 350 -10.24 3.98 -2.70
CA PHE A 350 -10.05 2.90 -3.66
C PHE A 350 -10.41 3.35 -5.07
N ARG A 351 -9.56 3.00 -6.03
CA ARG A 351 -9.69 3.36 -7.45
C ARG A 351 -9.85 2.15 -8.35
N SER A 352 -9.24 1.03 -7.96
CA SER A 352 -9.25 -0.19 -8.76
C SER A 352 -9.69 -1.39 -7.95
N VAL A 353 -10.47 -2.26 -8.59
CA VAL A 353 -10.92 -3.52 -8.00
C VAL A 353 -10.74 -4.65 -9.00
N THR A 354 -10.48 -5.85 -8.51
CA THR A 354 -10.56 -7.07 -9.32
C THR A 354 -11.93 -7.69 -9.11
N SER A 355 -12.42 -8.49 -10.04
CA SER A 355 -13.56 -9.36 -9.78
C SER A 355 -13.10 -10.69 -9.18
N ILE A 356 -14.04 -11.44 -8.60
CA ILE A 356 -13.77 -12.82 -8.16
C ILE A 356 -13.75 -13.81 -9.32
N TRP A 357 -14.61 -13.56 -10.32
CA TRP A 357 -14.69 -14.32 -11.57
C TRP A 357 -14.51 -13.34 -12.72
N ASN A 358 -13.39 -13.45 -13.41
CA ASN A 358 -13.08 -12.60 -14.55
C ASN A 358 -13.98 -13.00 -15.71
N GLY A 359 -15.05 -12.24 -15.93
CA GLY A 359 -16.10 -12.65 -16.85
C GLY A 359 -15.83 -12.42 -18.33
N ASP A 360 -14.80 -11.64 -18.65
CA ASP A 360 -14.42 -11.24 -20.00
C ASP A 360 -12.88 -11.09 -20.07
N GLU A 361 -12.31 -11.17 -21.28
CA GLU A 361 -10.87 -10.93 -21.55
C GLU A 361 -10.40 -9.52 -21.14
N SER A 362 -11.31 -8.65 -20.68
CA SER A 362 -11.05 -7.28 -20.23
C SER A 362 -10.51 -7.17 -18.81
N GLU A 363 -10.69 -8.18 -17.94
CA GLU A 363 -10.13 -8.20 -16.57
C GLU A 363 -8.93 -9.15 -16.42
N THR A 364 -8.75 -10.06 -17.38
CA THR A 364 -7.58 -10.94 -17.48
C THR A 364 -7.05 -10.95 -18.90
N TRP A 365 -5.74 -10.78 -19.06
CA TRP A 365 -5.11 -11.02 -20.35
C TRP A 365 -4.16 -12.21 -20.30
N SER A 366 -4.06 -12.88 -21.44
CA SER A 366 -2.95 -13.78 -21.72
C SER A 366 -1.67 -12.96 -21.82
N PHE A 367 -0.57 -13.46 -21.25
CA PHE A 367 0.77 -12.83 -21.24
C PHE A 367 1.33 -12.47 -22.64
N GLN A 368 0.59 -12.70 -23.71
CA GLN A 368 1.00 -12.54 -25.10
C GLN A 368 0.40 -11.33 -25.76
N ARG A 369 -0.75 -10.91 -25.25
CA ARG A 369 -1.40 -9.69 -25.67
C ARG A 369 -0.78 -8.55 -24.88
N GLY A 370 -0.75 -7.38 -25.49
CA GLY A 370 -0.41 -6.15 -24.77
C GLY A 370 -1.41 -5.91 -23.64
N VAL A 371 -1.05 -4.98 -22.76
CA VAL A 371 -1.91 -4.52 -21.66
C VAL A 371 -3.31 -4.18 -22.18
N ALA A 372 -4.33 -4.86 -21.68
CA ALA A 372 -5.73 -4.58 -22.01
C ALA A 372 -6.06 -3.12 -21.67
N PRO A 373 -6.88 -2.42 -22.47
CA PRO A 373 -7.33 -1.06 -22.15
C PRO A 373 -7.93 -0.96 -20.74
N LEU A 374 -7.88 0.23 -20.14
CA LEU A 374 -8.60 0.47 -18.89
C LEU A 374 -10.11 0.38 -19.14
N VAL A 375 -10.79 -0.37 -18.29
CA VAL A 375 -12.25 -0.55 -18.34
C VAL A 375 -12.85 -0.24 -16.97
N SER A 376 -14.10 0.22 -16.97
CA SER A 376 -14.89 0.47 -15.77
C SER A 376 -16.02 -0.54 -15.70
N VAL A 377 -15.73 -1.73 -15.18
CA VAL A 377 -16.74 -2.79 -14.97
C VAL A 377 -17.69 -2.43 -13.83
N TYR A 378 -17.18 -1.70 -12.83
CA TYR A 378 -17.93 -1.29 -11.64
C TYR A 378 -18.09 0.22 -11.61
N PRO A 379 -19.31 0.76 -11.38
CA PRO A 379 -19.50 2.20 -11.30
C PRO A 379 -18.57 2.83 -10.24
N GLY A 380 -17.71 3.74 -10.67
CA GLY A 380 -16.76 4.42 -9.79
C GLY A 380 -15.40 3.77 -9.62
N PHE A 381 -15.11 2.65 -10.32
CA PHE A 381 -13.84 1.93 -10.21
C PHE A 381 -13.33 1.48 -11.58
N TYR A 382 -12.01 1.45 -11.73
CA TYR A 382 -11.36 0.72 -12.82
C TYR A 382 -11.23 -0.76 -12.47
N ALA A 383 -11.34 -1.63 -13.47
CA ALA A 383 -10.96 -3.01 -13.30
C ALA A 383 -9.43 -3.13 -13.25
N LEU A 384 -8.92 -3.77 -12.21
CA LEU A 384 -7.49 -4.06 -12.08
C LEU A 384 -7.16 -5.31 -12.92
N ALA A 385 -6.73 -5.08 -14.16
CA ALA A 385 -6.39 -6.16 -15.07
C ALA A 385 -5.19 -7.00 -14.57
N LYS A 386 -5.34 -8.33 -14.63
CA LYS A 386 -4.34 -9.32 -14.22
C LYS A 386 -3.76 -10.06 -15.42
N THR A 387 -2.48 -10.34 -15.38
CA THR A 387 -1.81 -11.29 -16.28
C THR A 387 -1.92 -12.68 -15.66
N HIS A 388 -2.43 -13.64 -16.41
CA HIS A 388 -2.44 -15.04 -16.00
C HIS A 388 -1.63 -15.88 -16.98
N VAL A 389 -0.86 -16.81 -16.42
CA VAL A 389 -0.26 -17.92 -17.16
C VAL A 389 -0.78 -19.20 -16.53
N ASN A 390 -1.56 -19.95 -17.30
CA ASN A 390 -1.98 -21.28 -16.91
C ASN A 390 -0.88 -22.26 -17.36
N PHE A 391 -0.12 -22.82 -16.41
CA PHE A 391 0.90 -23.84 -16.69
C PHE A 391 0.29 -25.26 -16.85
N GLY A 392 -0.96 -25.34 -17.34
CA GLY A 392 -1.71 -26.56 -17.65
C GLY A 392 -2.75 -26.91 -16.59
N GLU A 393 -3.75 -27.70 -17.00
CA GLU A 393 -4.83 -28.14 -16.11
C GLU A 393 -4.38 -29.25 -15.15
N ALA A 394 -5.15 -29.45 -14.09
CA ALA A 394 -4.98 -30.59 -13.18
C ALA A 394 -5.14 -31.92 -13.96
N GLY A 395 -4.02 -32.60 -14.19
CA GLY A 395 -3.94 -33.88 -14.91
C GLY A 395 -3.02 -33.88 -16.14
N ASP A 396 -2.68 -32.69 -16.69
CA ASP A 396 -1.90 -32.60 -17.93
C ASP A 396 -0.42 -33.02 -17.73
N PRO A 397 0.20 -33.73 -18.70
CA PRO A 397 1.64 -33.93 -18.70
C PRO A 397 2.37 -32.60 -18.97
N ILE A 398 3.61 -32.46 -18.50
CA ILE A 398 4.37 -31.21 -18.65
C ILE A 398 4.59 -30.79 -20.11
N ASP A 399 4.72 -31.75 -21.02
CA ASP A 399 4.84 -31.48 -22.46
C ASP A 399 3.57 -30.86 -23.07
N ALA A 400 2.39 -31.14 -22.50
CA ALA A 400 1.16 -30.45 -22.91
C ALA A 400 1.22 -28.97 -22.53
N SER A 401 1.70 -28.65 -21.32
CA SER A 401 1.91 -27.26 -20.89
C SER A 401 2.94 -26.54 -21.77
N LYS A 402 4.05 -27.20 -22.13
CA LYS A 402 5.02 -26.64 -23.10
C LYS A 402 4.38 -26.37 -24.46
N ALA A 403 3.65 -27.34 -25.01
CA ALA A 403 2.98 -27.18 -26.30
C ALA A 403 1.96 -26.03 -26.28
N VAL A 404 1.25 -25.82 -25.17
CA VAL A 404 0.38 -24.66 -24.96
C VAL A 404 1.18 -23.37 -25.00
N LEU A 405 2.29 -23.27 -24.25
CA LEU A 405 3.15 -22.08 -24.26
C LEU A 405 3.70 -21.74 -25.65
N VAL A 406 4.16 -22.73 -26.42
CA VAL A 406 4.67 -22.54 -27.79
C VAL A 406 3.57 -22.12 -28.77
N LYS A 407 2.39 -22.73 -28.67
CA LYS A 407 1.23 -22.35 -29.49
C LYS A 407 0.81 -20.91 -29.21
N LEU A 408 0.89 -20.54 -27.95
CA LEU A 408 0.60 -19.21 -27.48
C LEU A 408 1.66 -18.25 -28.10
N ASP A 409 2.97 -18.47 -27.90
CA ASP A 409 4.04 -17.63 -28.46
C ASP A 409 5.21 -18.51 -28.95
N PRO A 410 5.51 -18.52 -30.27
CA PRO A 410 6.58 -19.34 -30.84
C PRO A 410 7.97 -19.08 -30.24
N ARG A 411 8.21 -17.90 -29.64
CA ARG A 411 9.49 -17.59 -28.97
C ARG A 411 9.76 -18.45 -27.75
N LEU A 412 8.76 -19.20 -27.26
CA LEU A 412 8.85 -20.11 -26.13
C LEU A 412 9.19 -21.55 -26.51
N GLU A 413 9.48 -21.84 -27.79
CA GLU A 413 9.86 -23.20 -28.25
C GLU A 413 11.02 -23.81 -27.46
N ASP A 414 11.97 -22.98 -27.03
CA ASP A 414 13.16 -23.37 -26.27
C ASP A 414 13.10 -22.98 -24.78
N PHE A 415 11.92 -22.63 -24.26
CA PHE A 415 11.76 -22.32 -22.84
C PHE A 415 11.72 -23.60 -21.98
N ASP A 416 12.68 -23.73 -21.06
CA ASP A 416 12.76 -24.89 -20.14
C ASP A 416 11.76 -24.75 -18.98
N LEU A 417 10.49 -25.05 -19.24
CA LEU A 417 9.44 -24.99 -18.22
C LEU A 417 9.73 -25.88 -17.00
N GLU A 418 10.37 -27.04 -17.19
CA GLU A 418 10.54 -28.04 -16.11
C GLU A 418 11.44 -27.55 -14.98
N ALA A 419 12.41 -26.68 -15.30
CA ALA A 419 13.30 -26.09 -14.31
C ALA A 419 12.56 -25.22 -13.29
N TYR A 420 11.41 -24.63 -13.65
CA TYR A 420 10.75 -23.58 -12.87
C TYR A 420 9.41 -23.97 -12.25
N VAL A 421 8.91 -25.17 -12.52
CA VAL A 421 7.63 -25.65 -12.00
C VAL A 421 7.77 -26.97 -11.27
N CYS A 422 6.87 -27.19 -10.31
CA CYS A 422 6.82 -28.44 -9.58
C CYS A 422 6.44 -29.60 -10.51
N THR A 423 7.31 -30.62 -10.60
CA THR A 423 7.10 -31.81 -11.45
C THR A 423 6.55 -33.00 -10.68
N VAL A 424 6.54 -32.95 -9.34
CA VAL A 424 6.16 -34.07 -8.47
C VAL A 424 4.68 -34.43 -8.57
N SER A 425 3.81 -33.43 -8.65
CA SER A 425 2.40 -33.67 -8.91
C SER A 425 1.80 -32.53 -9.70
N VAL A 426 0.78 -32.86 -10.48
CA VAL A 426 0.07 -31.86 -11.28
C VAL A 426 -0.70 -30.85 -10.43
N TYR A 427 -1.15 -31.27 -9.24
CA TYR A 427 -1.80 -30.38 -8.28
C TYR A 427 -0.82 -29.34 -7.73
N CYS A 428 0.42 -29.74 -7.47
CA CYS A 428 1.48 -28.83 -7.05
C CYS A 428 1.79 -27.79 -8.15
N ARG A 429 1.85 -28.19 -9.42
CA ARG A 429 2.10 -27.26 -10.54
C ARG A 429 1.01 -26.19 -10.71
N SER A 430 -0.27 -26.55 -10.52
CA SER A 430 -1.38 -25.60 -10.69
C SER A 430 -1.68 -24.80 -9.41
N SER A 431 -1.47 -25.39 -8.24
CA SER A 431 -1.95 -24.83 -6.97
C SER A 431 -0.84 -24.19 -6.13
N SER A 432 0.42 -24.60 -6.29
CA SER A 432 1.58 -23.98 -5.62
C SER A 432 2.05 -22.73 -6.38
N GLN A 433 1.16 -21.73 -6.47
CA GLN A 433 1.40 -20.51 -7.23
C GLN A 433 2.66 -19.78 -6.77
N GLY A 434 2.92 -19.76 -5.46
CA GLY A 434 4.13 -19.17 -4.88
C GLY A 434 5.42 -19.84 -5.36
N ALA A 435 5.43 -21.16 -5.59
CA ALA A 435 6.58 -21.85 -6.18
C ALA A 435 6.73 -21.50 -7.66
N THR A 436 5.62 -21.44 -8.40
CA THR A 436 5.62 -21.12 -9.84
C THR A 436 5.90 -19.65 -10.17
N ALA A 437 5.91 -18.75 -9.17
CA ALA A 437 6.24 -17.33 -9.38
C ALA A 437 7.61 -17.15 -10.06
N GLY A 438 8.56 -18.04 -9.80
CA GLY A 438 9.85 -18.08 -10.49
C GLY A 438 9.68 -18.33 -12.00
N GLY A 439 8.83 -19.28 -12.37
CA GLY A 439 8.49 -19.56 -13.77
C GLY A 439 7.81 -18.40 -14.48
N GLN A 440 6.97 -17.62 -13.78
CA GLN A 440 6.35 -16.41 -14.34
C GLN A 440 7.40 -15.34 -14.69
N ILE A 441 8.40 -15.15 -13.81
CA ILE A 441 9.53 -14.25 -14.04
C ILE A 441 10.39 -14.77 -15.19
N ALA A 442 10.82 -16.03 -15.13
CA ALA A 442 11.66 -16.66 -16.13
C ALA A 442 11.02 -16.58 -17.54
N LEU A 443 9.71 -16.80 -17.64
CA LEU A 443 8.96 -16.67 -18.88
C LEU A 443 9.01 -15.24 -19.44
N GLY A 444 8.78 -14.22 -18.60
CA GLY A 444 8.90 -12.83 -19.03
C GLY A 444 10.31 -12.46 -19.48
N ARG A 445 11.32 -12.90 -18.72
CA ARG A 445 12.74 -12.68 -19.05
C ARG A 445 13.15 -13.39 -20.34
N HIS A 446 12.66 -14.60 -20.59
CA HIS A 446 12.89 -15.33 -21.84
C HIS A 446 12.34 -14.56 -23.04
N LEU A 447 11.10 -14.06 -22.95
CA LEU A 447 10.49 -13.26 -24.00
C LEU A 447 11.26 -11.95 -24.25
N ILE A 448 11.68 -11.25 -23.19
CA ILE A 448 12.54 -10.07 -23.29
C ILE A 448 13.86 -10.39 -24.00
N ALA A 449 14.50 -11.50 -23.64
CA ALA A 449 15.74 -11.95 -24.28
C ALA A 449 15.56 -12.22 -25.79
N LYS A 450 14.37 -12.65 -26.19
CA LYS A 450 13.93 -12.84 -27.59
C LYS A 450 13.40 -11.56 -28.25
N GLY A 451 13.56 -10.39 -27.62
CA GLY A 451 13.20 -9.09 -28.17
C GLY A 451 11.74 -8.65 -27.95
N ALA A 452 10.99 -9.32 -27.08
CA ALA A 452 9.66 -8.86 -26.67
C ALA A 452 9.75 -7.67 -25.70
N SER A 453 8.80 -6.75 -25.77
CA SER A 453 8.46 -5.86 -24.66
C SER A 453 7.30 -6.49 -23.90
N VAL A 454 7.46 -6.67 -22.59
CA VAL A 454 6.44 -7.28 -21.73
C VAL A 454 5.96 -6.28 -20.68
N GLN A 455 4.68 -6.36 -20.34
CA GLN A 455 4.07 -5.54 -19.29
C GLN A 455 3.15 -6.45 -18.49
N TYR A 456 3.73 -7.20 -17.55
CA TYR A 456 3.04 -8.23 -16.79
C TYR A 456 2.68 -7.77 -15.38
N HIS A 457 1.42 -7.97 -15.04
CA HIS A 457 0.87 -7.76 -13.72
C HIS A 457 0.37 -9.11 -13.21
N TRP A 458 1.26 -9.91 -12.66
CA TRP A 458 0.97 -11.27 -12.24
C TRP A 458 0.07 -11.27 -11.00
N TYR A 459 -1.00 -12.05 -11.04
CA TYR A 459 -1.74 -12.42 -9.83
C TYR A 459 -1.22 -13.76 -9.32
N THR A 460 -0.84 -13.84 -8.05
CA THR A 460 -0.23 -15.05 -7.47
C THR A 460 -0.52 -15.15 -5.98
N HIS A 461 -0.43 -16.35 -5.42
CA HIS A 461 -0.58 -16.60 -3.98
C HIS A 461 0.77 -17.01 -3.40
N PHE A 462 1.57 -16.08 -2.88
CA PHE A 462 2.92 -16.43 -2.39
C PHE A 462 2.91 -17.47 -1.27
N GLY A 463 1.88 -17.48 -0.42
CA GLY A 463 1.71 -18.43 0.68
C GLY A 463 1.57 -19.90 0.25
N THR A 464 1.08 -20.17 -0.97
CA THR A 464 0.73 -21.53 -1.45
C THR A 464 1.92 -22.46 -1.68
N VAL A 465 3.16 -22.01 -1.45
CA VAL A 465 4.36 -22.87 -1.49
C VAL A 465 4.24 -24.13 -0.62
N TYR A 466 3.38 -24.13 0.41
CA TYR A 466 3.13 -25.32 1.22
C TYR A 466 2.47 -26.48 0.45
N MET A 467 1.86 -26.20 -0.71
CA MET A 467 1.30 -27.20 -1.61
C MET A 467 2.38 -27.92 -2.44
N ASP A 468 3.63 -27.45 -2.38
CA ASP A 468 4.78 -28.17 -2.90
C ASP A 468 5.29 -29.20 -1.89
N PRO A 469 5.11 -30.52 -2.15
CA PRO A 469 5.51 -31.56 -1.21
C PRO A 469 7.04 -31.67 -1.07
N THR A 470 7.82 -31.04 -1.95
CA THR A 470 9.29 -31.06 -1.94
C THR A 470 9.90 -29.89 -1.21
N PHE A 471 9.09 -28.90 -0.83
CA PHE A 471 9.56 -27.67 -0.24
C PHE A 471 8.87 -27.40 1.10
N THR A 472 9.62 -26.82 2.03
CA THR A 472 9.07 -26.34 3.30
C THR A 472 9.64 -24.96 3.52
N ALA A 473 8.74 -23.97 3.57
CA ALA A 473 9.14 -22.59 3.81
C ALA A 473 9.81 -22.45 5.18
N THR A 474 10.88 -21.68 5.23
CA THR A 474 11.61 -21.30 6.45
C THR A 474 11.79 -19.79 6.46
N PRO A 475 12.15 -19.17 7.60
CA PRO A 475 12.42 -17.74 7.61
C PRO A 475 13.48 -17.31 6.59
N GLU A 476 14.52 -18.12 6.39
CA GLU A 476 15.64 -17.89 5.46
C GLU A 476 15.32 -18.23 4.01
N ALA A 477 14.40 -19.16 3.78
CA ALA A 477 13.96 -19.57 2.44
C ALA A 477 12.42 -19.59 2.40
N PRO A 478 11.78 -18.44 2.12
CA PRO A 478 10.31 -18.37 2.00
C PRO A 478 9.79 -18.96 0.69
N PHE A 479 10.65 -19.15 -0.31
CA PHE A 479 10.35 -19.75 -1.61
C PHE A 479 11.35 -20.86 -1.97
N PRO A 480 11.02 -21.77 -2.90
CA PRO A 480 11.99 -22.69 -3.48
C PRO A 480 13.21 -21.98 -4.07
N ALA A 481 14.36 -22.65 -4.09
CA ALA A 481 15.63 -22.05 -4.50
C ALA A 481 15.58 -21.42 -5.90
N VAL A 482 14.93 -22.09 -6.86
CA VAL A 482 14.75 -21.59 -8.23
C VAL A 482 13.91 -20.32 -8.27
N THR A 483 12.84 -20.25 -7.50
CA THR A 483 11.99 -19.05 -7.39
C THR A 483 12.77 -17.90 -6.78
N MET A 484 13.53 -18.17 -5.72
CA MET A 484 14.41 -17.17 -5.12
C MET A 484 15.41 -16.64 -6.16
N GLU A 485 16.08 -17.52 -6.90
CA GLU A 485 17.04 -17.15 -7.95
C GLU A 485 16.41 -16.26 -9.02
N GLU A 486 15.21 -16.57 -9.49
CA GLU A 486 14.54 -15.73 -10.49
C GLU A 486 14.16 -14.33 -9.97
N PHE A 487 13.80 -14.19 -8.69
CA PHE A 487 13.65 -12.86 -8.09
C PHE A 487 14.99 -12.10 -8.03
N ARG A 488 16.12 -12.78 -7.76
CA ARG A 488 17.45 -12.12 -7.83
C ARG A 488 17.76 -11.64 -9.24
N ASN A 489 17.45 -12.48 -10.21
CA ASN A 489 17.64 -12.15 -11.60
C ASN A 489 16.78 -10.95 -12.03
N LEU A 490 15.52 -10.88 -11.59
CA LEU A 490 14.64 -9.73 -11.81
C LEU A 490 15.19 -8.45 -11.16
N ALA A 491 15.78 -8.55 -9.96
CA ALA A 491 16.48 -7.42 -9.33
C ALA A 491 17.67 -6.96 -10.19
N GLY A 492 18.41 -7.89 -10.81
CA GLY A 492 19.45 -7.57 -11.78
C GLY A 492 18.92 -6.81 -13.00
N ASP A 493 17.76 -7.20 -13.52
CA ASP A 493 17.12 -6.54 -14.67
C ASP A 493 16.59 -5.13 -14.34
N TYR A 494 16.23 -4.89 -13.07
CA TYR A 494 15.80 -3.58 -12.57
C TYR A 494 16.97 -2.64 -12.29
N TYR A 495 17.92 -3.06 -11.44
CA TYR A 495 19.04 -2.24 -10.98
C TYR A 495 20.20 -2.14 -11.97
N ASN A 496 20.31 -3.09 -12.91
CA ASN A 496 21.37 -3.16 -13.92
C ASN A 496 22.78 -2.95 -13.34
N PRO A 497 23.23 -3.78 -12.37
CA PRO A 497 24.47 -3.47 -11.66
C PRO A 497 25.73 -3.49 -12.53
N SER A 498 25.74 -4.27 -13.61
CA SER A 498 26.85 -4.22 -14.58
C SER A 498 26.87 -2.92 -15.40
N GLY A 499 25.74 -2.22 -15.51
CA GLY A 499 25.55 -1.11 -16.43
C GLY A 499 25.46 -1.53 -17.91
N GLU A 500 25.51 -2.83 -18.20
CA GLU A 500 25.61 -3.36 -19.57
C GLU A 500 24.25 -3.74 -20.16
N LEU A 501 23.19 -3.82 -19.35
CA LEU A 501 21.87 -4.20 -19.84
C LEU A 501 21.27 -3.09 -20.72
N PRO A 502 20.95 -3.36 -22.00
CA PRO A 502 20.31 -2.37 -22.86
C PRO A 502 18.92 -1.97 -22.33
N GLU A 503 18.50 -0.73 -22.57
CA GLU A 503 17.19 -0.17 -22.20
C GLU A 503 16.02 -1.12 -22.52
N ALA A 504 15.99 -1.69 -23.72
CA ALA A 504 14.94 -2.61 -24.15
C ALA A 504 14.83 -3.88 -23.29
N LYS A 505 15.89 -4.26 -22.58
CA LYS A 505 15.95 -5.43 -21.70
C LYS A 505 15.79 -5.10 -20.22
N ARG A 506 15.83 -3.81 -19.84
CA ARG A 506 15.59 -3.41 -18.45
C ARG A 506 14.11 -3.59 -18.09
N VAL A 507 13.85 -4.00 -16.86
CA VAL A 507 12.50 -4.27 -16.36
C VAL A 507 12.16 -3.30 -15.23
N TRP A 508 11.08 -2.53 -15.39
CA TRP A 508 10.51 -1.78 -14.29
C TRP A 508 9.75 -2.71 -13.35
N VAL A 509 10.06 -2.63 -12.05
CA VAL A 509 9.34 -3.36 -11.01
C VAL A 509 8.68 -2.36 -10.06
N PRO A 510 7.38 -2.05 -10.23
CA PRO A 510 6.61 -1.24 -9.29
C PRO A 510 5.77 -2.07 -8.31
N PRO A 511 5.31 -1.48 -7.20
CA PRO A 511 4.16 -1.99 -6.45
C PRO A 511 2.91 -2.12 -7.34
N SER A 512 2.03 -3.08 -7.03
CA SER A 512 0.81 -3.31 -7.82
C SER A 512 -0.10 -2.06 -7.88
N ALA A 513 -0.30 -1.41 -6.74
CA ALA A 513 -1.15 -0.23 -6.65
C ALA A 513 -0.54 0.98 -7.37
N VAL A 514 0.80 1.07 -7.41
CA VAL A 514 1.53 2.10 -8.18
C VAL A 514 1.33 1.88 -9.68
N TRP A 515 1.47 0.63 -10.16
CA TRP A 515 1.20 0.30 -11.56
C TRP A 515 -0.24 0.63 -11.97
N SER A 516 -1.21 0.28 -11.12
CA SER A 516 -2.62 0.62 -11.36
C SER A 516 -2.83 2.13 -11.49
N ASN A 517 -2.33 2.93 -10.54
CA ASN A 517 -2.47 4.39 -10.58
C ASN A 517 -1.74 4.99 -11.79
N TYR A 518 -0.53 4.51 -12.09
CA TYR A 518 0.24 4.93 -13.27
C TYR A 518 -0.60 4.78 -14.53
N ARG A 519 -1.25 3.61 -14.73
CA ARG A 519 -2.08 3.38 -15.92
C ARG A 519 -3.26 4.35 -16.01
N ILE A 520 -3.98 4.58 -14.91
CA ILE A 520 -5.15 5.47 -14.86
C ILE A 520 -4.77 6.89 -15.27
N VAL A 521 -3.66 7.40 -14.73
CA VAL A 521 -3.19 8.75 -15.07
C VAL A 521 -2.62 8.78 -16.49
N HIS A 522 -1.78 7.80 -16.85
CA HIS A 522 -1.11 7.72 -18.14
C HIS A 522 -2.09 7.74 -19.32
N SER A 523 -3.27 7.13 -19.19
CA SER A 523 -4.26 7.09 -20.26
C SER A 523 -4.89 8.44 -20.63
N GLN A 524 -4.73 9.48 -19.80
CA GLN A 524 -5.38 10.78 -19.98
C GLN A 524 -4.40 11.98 -19.89
N ILE A 525 -3.28 11.83 -19.20
CA ILE A 525 -2.37 12.93 -18.83
C ILE A 525 -1.77 13.69 -20.02
N ALA A 526 -1.65 13.08 -21.21
CA ALA A 526 -1.04 13.73 -22.38
C ALA A 526 -1.77 15.01 -22.83
N GLU A 527 -3.09 15.08 -22.63
CA GLU A 527 -3.92 16.27 -22.94
C GLU A 527 -3.79 17.37 -21.88
N HIS A 528 -3.18 17.05 -20.73
CA HIS A 528 -3.07 17.92 -19.57
C HIS A 528 -1.64 18.35 -19.27
N VAL A 529 -0.71 18.05 -20.18
CA VAL A 529 0.69 18.45 -20.09
C VAL A 529 1.02 19.36 -21.27
N SER A 530 1.76 20.42 -20.98
CA SER A 530 2.37 21.27 -22.00
C SER A 530 3.87 21.40 -21.73
N VAL A 531 4.65 21.39 -22.81
CA VAL A 531 6.12 21.52 -22.76
C VAL A 531 6.52 22.73 -23.58
N ASN A 532 7.21 23.69 -22.95
CA ASN A 532 7.75 24.85 -23.65
C ASN A 532 9.03 24.44 -24.42
N PRO A 533 9.08 24.60 -25.75
CA PRO A 533 10.21 24.16 -26.56
C PRO A 533 11.49 25.00 -26.32
N GLU A 534 11.37 26.25 -25.87
CA GLU A 534 12.50 27.15 -25.66
C GLU A 534 13.12 26.96 -24.27
N THR A 535 12.27 26.83 -23.24
CA THR A 535 12.72 26.79 -21.84
C THR A 535 12.75 25.39 -21.25
N SER A 536 12.14 24.40 -21.91
CA SER A 536 11.92 23.06 -21.36
C SER A 536 11.06 23.05 -20.09
N ALA A 537 10.27 24.10 -19.87
CA ALA A 537 9.29 24.15 -18.78
C ALA A 537 8.11 23.22 -19.08
N VAL A 538 7.80 22.36 -18.12
CA VAL A 538 6.68 21.41 -18.13
C VAL A 538 5.60 21.95 -17.20
N ALA A 539 4.41 22.18 -17.74
CA ALA A 539 3.23 22.55 -16.97
C ALA A 539 2.18 21.46 -17.07
N ILE A 540 1.80 20.93 -15.91
CA ILE A 540 0.83 19.85 -15.73
C ILE A 540 -0.41 20.45 -15.09
N SER A 541 -1.56 20.20 -15.69
CA SER A 541 -2.85 20.53 -15.12
C SER A 541 -3.50 19.27 -14.58
N SER A 542 -4.09 19.37 -13.42
CA SER A 542 -5.01 18.35 -12.92
C SER A 542 -6.31 18.32 -13.74
N PHE A 543 -6.99 17.18 -13.72
CA PHE A 543 -8.22 16.92 -14.45
C PHE A 543 -9.19 16.07 -13.64
N VAL A 544 -10.47 16.04 -14.03
CA VAL A 544 -11.47 15.18 -13.38
C VAL A 544 -11.59 13.89 -14.17
N ASP A 545 -11.22 12.79 -13.55
CA ASP A 545 -11.37 11.46 -14.11
C ASP A 545 -12.85 11.07 -14.22
N GLN A 546 -13.27 10.57 -15.39
CA GLN A 546 -14.68 10.30 -15.67
C GLN A 546 -15.21 9.03 -14.98
N VAL A 547 -14.34 8.08 -14.62
CA VAL A 547 -14.74 6.85 -13.94
C VAL A 547 -14.79 7.09 -12.43
N LEU A 548 -13.69 7.58 -11.87
CA LEU A 548 -13.52 7.83 -10.44
C LEU A 548 -14.36 9.03 -9.96
N GLN A 549 -14.61 10.01 -10.84
CA GLN A 549 -15.19 11.31 -10.47
C GLN A 549 -14.34 12.05 -9.42
N GLU A 550 -13.02 11.90 -9.55
CA GLU A 550 -12.02 12.50 -8.67
C GLU A 550 -11.07 13.38 -9.48
N LYS A 551 -10.47 14.35 -8.80
CA LYS A 551 -9.42 15.19 -9.38
C LYS A 551 -8.10 14.42 -9.37
N LEU A 552 -7.50 14.19 -10.53
CA LEU A 552 -6.19 13.56 -10.71
C LEU A 552 -5.18 14.55 -11.29
N PRO A 553 -3.94 14.60 -10.79
CA PRO A 553 -3.47 14.05 -9.53
C PRO A 553 -4.28 14.54 -8.32
N ASP A 554 -4.42 13.69 -7.30
CA ASP A 554 -5.07 14.06 -6.05
C ASP A 554 -4.30 15.21 -5.38
N PRO A 555 -4.93 16.39 -5.17
CA PRO A 555 -4.27 17.60 -4.69
C PRO A 555 -3.69 17.46 -3.28
N ASN A 556 -4.12 16.44 -2.52
CA ASN A 556 -3.62 16.18 -1.17
C ASN A 556 -2.42 15.23 -1.16
N SER A 557 -2.08 14.62 -2.28
CA SER A 557 -1.12 13.50 -2.39
C SER A 557 0.25 13.88 -2.98
N GLY A 558 0.55 15.19 -3.06
CA GLY A 558 1.80 15.66 -3.66
C GLY A 558 1.92 15.17 -5.11
N THR A 559 3.04 14.51 -5.44
CA THR A 559 3.29 13.94 -6.76
C THR A 559 2.99 12.45 -6.90
N ARG A 560 2.37 11.82 -5.89
CA ARG A 560 2.10 10.36 -5.85
C ARG A 560 1.53 9.82 -7.16
N ASP A 561 0.43 10.41 -7.62
CA ASP A 561 -0.29 9.92 -8.82
C ASP A 561 0.49 10.12 -10.12
N LEU A 562 1.53 10.97 -10.11
CA LEU A 562 2.40 11.23 -11.25
C LEU A 562 3.65 10.35 -11.26
N HIS A 563 3.85 9.47 -10.27
CA HIS A 563 5.06 8.66 -10.18
C HIS A 563 5.32 7.87 -11.46
N GLY A 564 6.49 8.07 -12.06
CA GLY A 564 6.90 7.40 -13.29
C GLY A 564 6.44 8.08 -14.59
N ILE A 565 5.51 9.05 -14.54
CA ILE A 565 5.13 9.81 -15.73
C ILE A 565 6.37 10.51 -16.29
N THR A 566 6.75 10.12 -17.50
CA THR A 566 8.01 10.53 -18.13
C THR A 566 7.71 11.33 -19.39
N ILE A 567 8.13 12.60 -19.37
CA ILE A 567 7.76 13.61 -20.37
C ILE A 567 9.02 13.99 -21.14
N TYR A 568 8.96 13.88 -22.46
CA TYR A 568 10.08 14.32 -23.31
C TYR A 568 10.21 15.84 -23.27
N VAL A 569 11.45 16.31 -23.14
CA VAL A 569 11.76 17.75 -23.08
C VAL A 569 12.94 18.07 -24.02
N PRO A 570 13.02 19.31 -24.53
CA PRO A 570 14.16 19.72 -25.37
C PRO A 570 15.51 19.63 -24.66
N SER A 571 15.55 19.91 -23.35
CA SER A 571 16.74 19.76 -22.52
C SER A 571 16.34 19.46 -21.07
N SER A 572 16.71 18.28 -20.61
CA SER A 572 16.47 17.80 -19.25
C SER A 572 17.24 18.59 -18.21
N ASP A 573 18.40 19.17 -18.53
CA ASP A 573 19.25 19.88 -17.55
C ASP A 573 18.63 21.22 -17.09
N ARG A 574 17.90 21.91 -17.96
CA ARG A 574 17.22 23.18 -17.65
C ARG A 574 15.71 23.05 -17.40
N ALA A 575 15.17 21.83 -17.50
CA ALA A 575 13.75 21.60 -17.34
C ALA A 575 13.23 22.04 -15.95
N THR A 576 12.02 22.57 -15.92
CA THR A 576 11.28 22.85 -14.69
C THR A 576 9.93 22.18 -14.79
N VAL A 577 9.36 21.75 -13.66
CA VAL A 577 8.08 21.05 -13.64
C VAL A 577 7.14 21.77 -12.69
N SER A 578 5.89 21.92 -13.08
CA SER A 578 4.83 22.46 -12.22
C SER A 578 3.54 21.68 -12.36
N LEU A 579 2.79 21.56 -11.25
CA LEU A 579 1.45 21.00 -11.20
C LEU A 579 0.48 22.06 -10.69
N ASP A 580 -0.56 22.36 -11.47
CA ASP A 580 -1.51 23.44 -11.18
C ASP A 580 -0.80 24.78 -10.88
N GLY A 581 0.31 25.04 -11.58
CA GLY A 581 1.14 26.24 -11.40
C GLY A 581 2.08 26.22 -10.18
N LYS A 582 2.04 25.18 -9.35
CA LYS A 582 2.98 25.00 -8.22
C LYS A 582 4.24 24.28 -8.69
N PRO A 583 5.45 24.81 -8.42
CA PRO A 583 6.69 24.11 -8.75
C PRO A 583 6.78 22.75 -8.05
N ILE A 584 7.26 21.75 -8.78
CA ILE A 584 7.61 20.43 -8.28
C ILE A 584 9.13 20.28 -8.37
N THR A 585 9.74 19.78 -7.29
CA THR A 585 11.19 19.50 -7.23
C THR A 585 11.53 18.01 -7.20
N SER A 586 10.51 17.15 -7.02
CA SER A 586 10.58 15.70 -6.97
C SER A 586 10.49 15.09 -8.38
N PHE A 587 11.49 15.37 -9.22
CA PHE A 587 11.62 14.75 -10.53
C PHE A 587 13.09 14.48 -10.86
N THR A 588 13.34 13.46 -11.68
CA THR A 588 14.65 13.13 -12.22
C THR A 588 14.83 13.75 -13.61
N ARG A 589 16.09 13.97 -13.97
CA ARG A 589 16.49 14.46 -15.28
C ARG A 589 17.18 13.33 -16.04
N ASN A 590 16.51 12.80 -17.04
CA ASN A 590 16.98 11.62 -17.77
C ASN A 590 17.81 12.07 -18.99
N PRO A 591 18.97 11.43 -19.22
CA PRO A 591 19.73 11.65 -20.45
C PRO A 591 18.92 11.21 -21.68
N ALA A 592 19.47 11.50 -22.87
CA ALA A 592 18.92 11.02 -24.12
C ALA A 592 18.80 9.48 -24.13
N ASP A 593 17.62 8.98 -24.47
CA ASP A 593 17.37 7.54 -24.61
C ASP A 593 17.82 7.01 -25.98
N ALA A 594 17.48 5.75 -26.31
CA ALA A 594 17.80 5.14 -27.61
C ALA A 594 17.24 5.91 -28.83
N THR A 595 16.27 6.80 -28.65
CA THR A 595 15.74 7.69 -29.70
C THR A 595 16.52 9.01 -29.82
N GLY A 596 17.46 9.26 -28.93
CA GLY A 596 18.24 10.50 -28.86
C GLY A 596 17.52 11.63 -28.14
N ARG A 597 16.42 11.35 -27.41
CA ARG A 597 15.57 12.38 -26.79
C ARG A 597 15.71 12.39 -25.28
N GLU A 598 15.86 13.58 -24.71
CA GLU A 598 15.92 13.79 -23.26
C GLU A 598 14.52 13.84 -22.64
N SER A 599 14.42 13.51 -21.35
CA SER A 599 13.14 13.54 -20.64
C SER A 599 13.29 13.90 -19.16
N VAL A 600 12.17 14.21 -18.52
CA VAL A 600 12.06 14.26 -17.06
C VAL A 600 11.05 13.23 -16.59
N THR A 601 11.29 12.62 -15.44
CA THR A 601 10.33 11.68 -14.82
C THR A 601 9.96 12.16 -13.44
N ILE A 602 8.66 12.19 -13.16
CA ILE A 602 8.12 12.67 -11.88
C ILE A 602 8.21 11.53 -10.85
N VAL A 603 8.62 11.89 -9.63
CA VAL A 603 8.86 10.96 -8.52
C VAL A 603 7.91 11.26 -7.39
N ASP A 604 7.43 10.23 -6.71
CA ASP A 604 6.52 10.35 -5.56
C ASP A 604 7.24 11.01 -4.38
N ASP A 605 6.68 12.10 -3.85
CA ASP A 605 7.16 12.79 -2.65
C ASP A 605 6.20 12.70 -1.45
N ASN A 606 5.18 11.84 -1.55
CA ASN A 606 4.11 11.78 -0.58
C ASN A 606 4.49 11.02 0.70
N THR A 607 5.42 10.06 0.65
CA THR A 607 5.87 9.32 1.85
C THR A 607 7.39 9.35 2.01
N PRO A 608 8.00 10.53 2.24
CA PRO A 608 9.43 10.67 2.29
C PRO A 608 9.98 10.20 3.64
N THR A 609 11.02 9.36 3.60
CA THR A 609 11.85 9.11 4.77
C THR A 609 12.88 10.25 4.89
N THR A 610 12.67 11.13 5.87
CA THR A 610 13.51 12.34 6.03
C THR A 610 14.82 11.99 6.72
N PHE A 611 15.96 12.29 6.07
CA PHE A 611 17.26 12.29 6.74
C PHE A 611 17.38 13.55 7.60
N PHE A 612 17.12 14.72 6.98
CA PHE A 612 17.00 16.01 7.66
C PHE A 612 16.32 17.04 6.75
N ASN A 613 15.51 17.90 7.36
CA ASN A 613 14.82 18.99 6.65
C ASN A 613 14.68 20.23 7.55
N ARG A 614 13.71 20.28 8.47
CA ARG A 614 13.52 21.43 9.39
C ARG A 614 14.34 21.30 10.68
N LEU A 615 14.45 20.08 11.18
CA LEU A 615 15.06 19.78 12.48
C LEU A 615 16.60 19.75 12.40
N PRO A 616 17.34 20.42 13.30
CA PRO A 616 18.79 20.30 13.39
C PRO A 616 19.25 18.86 13.60
N LEU A 617 20.37 18.48 12.98
CA LEU A 617 20.91 17.12 13.01
C LEU A 617 21.19 16.61 14.43
N GLU A 618 21.63 17.50 15.32
CA GLU A 618 21.96 17.19 16.71
C GLU A 618 20.74 16.76 17.54
N ARG A 619 19.52 17.02 17.06
CA ARG A 619 18.28 16.61 17.73
C ARG A 619 17.91 15.16 17.46
N SER A 620 18.43 14.57 16.38
CA SER A 620 18.13 13.21 15.92
C SER A 620 19.35 12.30 15.79
N GLY A 621 20.55 12.79 16.10
CA GLY A 621 21.79 12.01 16.06
C GLY A 621 23.03 12.78 16.49
N GLU A 622 24.20 12.20 16.23
CA GLU A 622 25.50 12.83 16.47
C GLU A 622 26.05 13.45 15.18
N THR A 623 26.65 14.64 15.28
CA THR A 623 27.36 15.30 14.19
C THR A 623 28.86 15.41 14.48
N ARG A 624 29.68 15.24 13.44
CA ARG A 624 31.13 15.42 13.50
C ARG A 624 31.60 16.15 12.26
N VAL A 625 32.53 17.09 12.43
CA VAL A 625 32.99 17.97 11.35
C VAL A 625 34.51 17.88 11.25
N ALA A 626 35.03 17.79 10.03
CA ALA A 626 36.46 17.81 9.77
C ALA A 626 36.80 18.77 8.62
N GLY A 627 37.97 19.41 8.69
CA GLY A 627 38.49 20.25 7.60
C GLY A 627 37.76 21.57 7.35
N GLY A 628 36.77 21.93 8.18
CA GLY A 628 35.97 23.15 8.06
C GLY A 628 35.07 23.40 9.26
N THR A 629 34.06 24.25 9.08
CA THR A 629 33.04 24.57 10.09
C THR A 629 31.66 24.20 9.59
N TYR A 630 30.76 23.88 10.52
CA TYR A 630 29.36 23.57 10.25
C TYR A 630 28.47 24.41 11.14
N ASN A 631 27.37 24.92 10.56
CA ASN A 631 26.28 25.51 11.32
C ASN A 631 24.95 25.08 10.70
N TRP A 632 23.95 24.78 11.53
CA TRP A 632 22.58 24.63 11.08
C TRP A 632 21.96 26.01 10.80
N GLN A 633 21.14 26.11 9.76
CA GLN A 633 20.39 27.31 9.41
C GLN A 633 18.90 26.96 9.31
N SER A 634 18.05 27.79 9.89
CA SER A 634 16.60 27.71 9.74
C SER A 634 16.13 28.88 8.87
N SER A 635 15.36 28.59 7.83
CA SER A 635 14.73 29.61 7.00
C SER A 635 13.33 29.90 7.54
N THR A 636 13.12 31.09 8.10
CA THR A 636 11.83 31.49 8.69
C THR A 636 10.97 32.36 7.76
N GLY A 637 11.27 32.41 6.45
CA GLY A 637 10.61 33.31 5.50
C GLY A 637 9.65 32.62 4.53
N GLU A 638 8.44 33.18 4.35
CA GLU A 638 7.38 32.76 3.41
C GLU A 638 7.70 33.00 1.91
N GLY A 639 8.97 33.09 1.51
CA GLY A 639 9.33 33.37 0.10
C GLY A 639 10.74 32.94 -0.32
N ALA A 640 11.40 32.06 0.42
CA ALA A 640 12.78 31.70 0.12
C ALA A 640 12.85 30.53 -0.87
N GLU A 641 13.63 30.68 -1.95
CA GLU A 641 14.13 29.57 -2.79
C GLU A 641 14.87 28.48 -1.98
N ALA A 642 15.16 28.73 -0.70
CA ALA A 642 15.88 27.84 0.21
C ALA A 642 14.96 26.81 0.90
N PRO A 643 15.45 25.60 1.20
CA PRO A 643 14.75 24.66 2.06
C PRO A 643 14.55 25.24 3.48
N PRO A 644 13.53 24.75 4.22
CA PRO A 644 13.14 25.33 5.51
C PRO A 644 14.21 25.15 6.60
N GLY A 645 15.10 24.16 6.47
CA GLY A 645 16.34 24.05 7.24
C GLY A 645 17.45 23.41 6.40
N TYR A 646 18.69 23.78 6.71
CA TYR A 646 19.86 23.26 5.98
C TYR A 646 21.14 23.32 6.79
N ALA A 647 22.06 22.41 6.46
CA ALA A 647 23.43 22.39 6.92
C ALA A 647 24.27 23.37 6.07
N ARG A 648 24.98 24.31 6.70
CA ARG A 648 26.01 25.15 6.07
C ARG A 648 27.38 24.62 6.47
N LEU A 649 28.14 24.12 5.49
CA LEU A 649 29.54 23.73 5.65
C LEU A 649 30.43 24.80 5.00
N THR A 650 31.41 25.32 5.74
CA THR A 650 32.40 26.29 5.23
C THR A 650 33.79 25.67 5.29
N ALA A 651 34.46 25.60 4.13
CA ALA A 651 35.74 24.95 4.00
C ALA A 651 36.90 25.78 4.57
N THR A 652 37.79 25.11 5.30
CA THR A 652 39.06 25.70 5.78
C THR A 652 40.30 24.94 5.27
N SER A 653 40.08 23.81 4.62
CA SER A 653 41.10 22.94 4.02
C SER A 653 40.63 22.47 2.64
N ARG A 654 41.37 21.55 1.98
CA ARG A 654 40.98 21.02 0.66
C ARG A 654 39.83 20.01 0.70
N GLU A 655 39.54 19.43 1.85
CA GLU A 655 38.41 18.52 2.06
C GLU A 655 37.71 18.91 3.35
N THR A 656 36.43 19.21 3.27
CA THR A 656 35.58 19.46 4.44
C THR A 656 34.49 18.42 4.49
N SER A 657 34.23 17.84 5.65
CA SER A 657 33.16 16.84 5.81
C SER A 657 32.30 17.09 7.05
N LEU A 658 31.01 16.79 6.91
CA LEU A 658 30.03 16.66 7.98
C LEU A 658 29.56 15.21 7.99
N THR A 659 29.86 14.50 9.07
CA THR A 659 29.31 13.17 9.33
C THR A 659 28.13 13.29 10.29
N PHE A 660 26.97 12.83 9.86
CA PHE A 660 25.76 12.67 10.67
C PHE A 660 25.54 11.18 10.96
N ALA A 661 25.51 10.80 12.23
CA ALA A 661 25.17 9.46 12.69
C ALA A 661 23.79 9.49 13.37
N PRO A 662 22.70 9.16 12.65
CA PRO A 662 21.35 9.17 13.22
C PRO A 662 21.20 8.13 14.34
N GLY A 663 20.38 8.43 15.36
CA GLY A 663 20.11 7.48 16.43
C GLY A 663 19.38 6.22 15.96
N ASP A 664 18.31 6.42 15.18
CA ASP A 664 17.61 5.36 14.46
C ASP A 664 16.94 5.91 13.19
N LEU A 665 17.50 5.57 12.03
CA LEU A 665 16.94 5.93 10.73
C LEU A 665 16.93 4.68 9.86
N LYS A 666 15.73 4.26 9.46
CA LYS A 666 15.52 3.09 8.60
C LYS A 666 14.89 3.57 7.30
N LEU A 667 15.44 3.12 6.17
CA LEU A 667 14.83 3.32 4.86
C LEU A 667 13.91 2.15 4.57
N PHE A 668 12.75 2.41 3.95
CA PHE A 668 11.83 1.38 3.50
C PHE A 668 11.34 1.60 2.06
N ASN A 669 11.57 0.62 1.18
CA ASN A 669 11.24 0.64 -0.25
C ASN A 669 11.68 1.93 -0.97
N VAL A 670 12.78 2.52 -0.53
CA VAL A 670 13.29 3.77 -1.13
C VAL A 670 13.81 3.43 -2.52
N THR A 671 13.29 4.11 -3.54
CA THR A 671 13.77 3.95 -4.93
C THR A 671 14.53 5.18 -5.41
N HIS A 672 14.39 6.31 -4.71
CA HIS A 672 15.08 7.55 -5.05
C HIS A 672 15.66 8.26 -3.82
N LEU A 673 16.74 9.02 -4.01
CA LEU A 673 17.24 9.98 -3.02
C LEU A 673 16.99 11.39 -3.56
N SER A 674 16.63 12.31 -2.68
CA SER A 674 16.37 13.70 -3.04
C SER A 674 16.96 14.66 -2.02
N TRP A 675 17.50 15.79 -2.49
CA TRP A 675 18.02 16.87 -1.65
C TRP A 675 18.06 18.20 -2.41
N SER A 676 18.23 19.29 -1.69
CA SER A 676 18.51 20.61 -2.24
C SER A 676 19.90 21.07 -1.84
N TYR A 677 20.62 21.75 -2.73
CA TYR A 677 21.94 22.28 -2.44
C TYR A 677 22.17 23.66 -3.05
N ARG A 678 23.15 24.38 -2.50
CA ARG A 678 23.70 25.63 -3.04
C ARG A 678 25.20 25.69 -2.74
N MET A 679 26.01 26.00 -3.76
CA MET A 679 27.45 26.23 -3.61
C MET A 679 27.79 27.69 -3.91
N ARG A 680 28.56 28.33 -3.04
CA ARG A 680 28.92 29.75 -3.16
C ARG A 680 30.15 30.11 -2.34
N ARG A 681 30.60 31.37 -2.45
CA ARG A 681 31.54 32.00 -1.55
C ARG A 681 31.00 33.37 -1.11
N ASP A 682 31.33 33.78 0.10
CA ASP A 682 30.94 35.11 0.61
C ASP A 682 31.82 36.24 0.05
N ASP A 683 33.00 35.91 -0.50
CA ASP A 683 33.95 36.88 -1.09
C ASP A 683 33.68 37.22 -2.56
N GLY A 684 32.55 36.75 -3.12
CA GLY A 684 32.14 37.01 -4.50
C GLY A 684 32.90 36.21 -5.57
N ARG A 685 33.90 35.40 -5.20
CA ARG A 685 34.54 34.47 -6.15
C ARG A 685 33.67 33.24 -6.39
N ALA A 686 33.86 32.56 -7.53
CA ALA A 686 33.21 31.28 -7.79
C ALA A 686 33.73 30.21 -6.83
N ALA A 687 32.83 29.39 -6.28
CA ALA A 687 33.22 28.22 -5.49
C ALA A 687 33.97 27.21 -6.37
N LYS A 688 34.92 26.46 -5.81
CA LYS A 688 35.66 25.40 -6.54
C LYS A 688 35.34 23.99 -6.07
N GLY A 689 34.92 23.86 -4.82
CA GLY A 689 34.60 22.58 -4.21
C GLY A 689 33.63 21.70 -5.01
N ARG A 690 33.75 20.40 -4.83
CA ARG A 690 32.91 19.36 -5.41
C ARG A 690 32.13 18.63 -4.32
N LEU A 691 30.85 18.34 -4.56
CA LEU A 691 30.02 17.60 -3.59
C LEU A 691 30.31 16.10 -3.66
N SER A 692 30.43 15.47 -2.49
CA SER A 692 30.30 14.03 -2.34
C SER A 692 29.44 13.69 -1.13
N ILE A 693 28.58 12.69 -1.25
CA ILE A 693 27.74 12.20 -0.16
C ILE A 693 27.93 10.69 -0.05
N VAL A 694 28.18 10.20 1.15
CA VAL A 694 28.40 8.79 1.44
C VAL A 694 27.41 8.32 2.50
N TRP A 695 26.57 7.36 2.15
CA TRP A 695 25.68 6.66 3.07
C TRP A 695 26.29 5.33 3.46
N ARG A 696 26.36 5.06 4.77
CA ARG A 696 26.81 3.77 5.30
C ARG A 696 25.66 3.11 6.05
N THR A 697 25.35 1.86 5.71
CA THR A 697 24.31 1.08 6.38
C THR A 697 24.87 0.28 7.55
N ALA A 698 23.99 -0.14 8.45
CA ALA A 698 24.31 -1.05 9.54
C ALA A 698 24.71 -2.45 9.05
N ALA A 699 24.24 -2.85 7.86
CA ALA A 699 24.61 -4.11 7.20
C ALA A 699 26.02 -4.07 6.56
N GLY A 700 26.74 -2.94 6.69
CA GLY A 700 28.09 -2.77 6.18
C GLY A 700 28.17 -2.36 4.72
N ALA A 701 27.04 -2.00 4.11
CA ALA A 701 26.99 -1.58 2.73
C ALA A 701 27.15 -0.05 2.58
N THR A 702 27.82 0.40 1.52
CA THR A 702 28.19 1.80 1.32
C THR A 702 27.74 2.32 -0.04
N VAL A 703 26.89 3.35 -0.05
CA VAL A 703 26.55 4.12 -1.26
C VAL A 703 27.26 5.44 -1.28
N SER A 704 27.86 5.78 -2.41
CA SER A 704 28.54 7.05 -2.59
C SER A 704 28.10 7.76 -3.87
N ILE A 705 27.76 9.03 -3.75
CA ILE A 705 27.55 9.97 -4.85
C ILE A 705 28.69 10.98 -4.80
N ALA A 706 29.37 11.23 -5.92
CA ALA A 706 30.50 12.16 -5.98
C ALA A 706 30.58 12.83 -7.34
N GLU A 707 30.70 14.15 -7.35
CA GLU A 707 30.65 14.97 -8.55
C GLU A 707 31.88 14.82 -9.48
N GLY A 708 31.64 14.71 -10.79
CA GLY A 708 32.64 14.91 -11.85
C GLY A 708 33.25 13.65 -12.49
N VAL A 709 34.08 13.86 -13.51
CA VAL A 709 34.83 12.80 -14.21
C VAL A 709 36.16 12.51 -13.54
N GLY A 710 36.30 11.33 -12.89
CA GLY A 710 37.50 10.90 -12.18
C GLY A 710 37.42 10.95 -10.65
N SER A 711 36.32 11.42 -10.05
CA SER A 711 36.02 11.23 -8.62
C SER A 711 35.84 9.73 -8.36
N ARG A 712 36.83 9.12 -7.69
CA ARG A 712 36.73 7.73 -7.25
C ARG A 712 35.79 7.70 -6.04
N PRO A 713 34.74 6.87 -6.04
CA PRO A 713 34.07 6.48 -4.81
C PRO A 713 35.12 6.02 -3.79
N PRO A 714 34.83 6.09 -2.47
CA PRO A 714 35.65 5.41 -1.47
C PRO A 714 35.96 3.96 -1.90
N ASP A 715 37.17 3.46 -1.62
CA ASP A 715 37.57 2.11 -2.05
C ASP A 715 36.65 1.00 -1.48
N ASP A 716 36.00 1.31 -0.35
CA ASP A 716 35.01 0.50 0.35
C ASP A 716 33.55 0.73 -0.13
N ALA A 717 33.31 1.61 -1.11
CA ALA A 717 31.98 1.83 -1.65
C ALA A 717 31.52 0.62 -2.48
N ASP A 718 30.28 0.17 -2.23
CA ASP A 718 29.63 -0.89 -2.99
C ASP A 718 29.03 -0.34 -4.30
N THR A 719 28.67 0.96 -4.32
CA THR A 719 28.21 1.65 -5.52
C THR A 719 29.23 2.67 -6.04
N GLY A 720 29.17 2.85 -7.36
CA GLY A 720 29.93 3.79 -8.16
C GLY A 720 29.09 4.99 -8.63
N ARG A 721 29.55 6.17 -8.22
CA ARG A 721 29.64 7.41 -9.01
C ARG A 721 28.42 7.78 -9.88
N TRP A 722 27.69 8.80 -9.42
CA TRP A 722 26.88 9.66 -10.29
C TRP A 722 27.72 10.81 -10.83
N THR A 723 27.70 11.04 -12.14
CA THR A 723 28.73 11.82 -12.86
C THR A 723 28.34 13.24 -13.25
N LYS A 724 27.09 13.69 -13.03
CA LYS A 724 26.67 15.03 -13.45
C LYS A 724 27.35 16.11 -12.58
N PRO A 725 27.92 17.17 -13.18
CA PRO A 725 28.47 18.29 -12.45
C PRO A 725 27.35 19.06 -11.73
N PHE A 726 27.66 19.59 -10.54
CA PHE A 726 26.74 20.43 -9.78
C PHE A 726 26.97 21.91 -10.14
N GLU A 727 25.89 22.65 -10.31
CA GLU A 727 25.91 24.09 -10.56
C GLU A 727 26.52 24.87 -9.39
N ARG A 728 27.29 25.92 -9.72
CA ARG A 728 28.02 26.78 -8.76
C ARG A 728 27.67 28.26 -8.95
N ASP A 729 26.44 28.52 -9.34
CA ASP A 729 25.90 29.86 -9.63
C ASP A 729 25.38 30.60 -8.39
N GLY A 730 25.56 30.01 -7.19
CA GLY A 730 25.07 30.57 -5.94
C GLY A 730 23.55 30.50 -5.77
N LYS A 731 22.84 29.70 -6.57
CA LYS A 731 21.39 29.45 -6.42
C LYS A 731 21.11 28.10 -5.78
N TRP A 732 19.87 27.92 -5.34
CA TRP A 732 19.38 26.63 -4.86
C TRP A 732 18.99 25.74 -6.02
N HIS A 733 19.45 24.50 -5.96
CA HIS A 733 19.15 23.46 -6.93
C HIS A 733 18.56 22.26 -6.21
N ALA A 734 17.49 21.69 -6.77
CA ALA A 734 16.91 20.45 -6.30
C ALA A 734 17.41 19.28 -7.14
N VAL A 735 17.69 18.17 -6.46
CA VAL A 735 18.31 16.99 -7.03
C VAL A 735 17.50 15.79 -6.61
N THR A 736 17.12 14.94 -7.57
CA THR A 736 16.50 13.64 -7.30
C THR A 736 17.20 12.60 -8.17
N VAL A 737 17.61 11.49 -7.55
CA VAL A 737 18.24 10.34 -8.23
C VAL A 737 17.43 9.10 -8.07
N ALA A 738 17.33 8.33 -9.14
CA ALA A 738 16.89 6.95 -9.07
C ALA A 738 18.06 6.03 -8.65
N GLN A 739 17.79 5.08 -7.76
CA GLN A 739 18.81 4.10 -7.35
C GLN A 739 19.19 3.15 -8.49
N HIS A 740 18.27 2.90 -9.42
CA HIS A 740 18.53 2.06 -10.59
C HIS A 740 19.44 2.73 -11.64
N ASP A 741 19.86 3.98 -11.41
CA ASP A 741 20.86 4.68 -12.22
C ASP A 741 22.25 4.69 -11.57
N PHE A 742 22.40 4.09 -10.39
CA PHE A 742 23.71 3.94 -9.77
C PHE A 742 24.53 2.93 -10.56
N LEU A 743 25.79 3.27 -10.83
CA LEU A 743 26.75 2.27 -11.30
C LEU A 743 27.19 1.46 -10.07
N TRP A 744 27.49 0.18 -10.22
CA TRP A 744 27.89 -0.66 -9.10
C TRP A 744 29.35 -1.03 -9.22
N LYS A 745 29.98 -1.41 -8.11
CA LYS A 745 31.34 -1.93 -8.14
C LYS A 745 31.37 -3.20 -9.01
N PRO A 746 32.30 -3.37 -9.96
CA PRO A 746 32.43 -4.62 -10.70
C PRO A 746 32.56 -5.82 -9.76
N GLY A 747 31.81 -6.90 -10.02
CA GLY A 747 31.78 -8.07 -9.14
C GLY A 747 31.08 -7.80 -7.80
N PHE A 748 30.09 -6.91 -7.77
CA PHE A 748 29.20 -6.78 -6.62
C PHE A 748 28.37 -8.07 -6.46
N ASP A 749 28.96 -9.07 -5.79
CA ASP A 749 28.40 -10.39 -5.55
C ASP A 749 27.45 -10.42 -4.33
N LYS A 750 27.23 -9.26 -3.69
CA LYS A 750 26.40 -9.11 -2.48
C LYS A 750 24.92 -8.90 -2.83
N TRP A 751 24.38 -9.64 -3.80
CA TRP A 751 22.94 -9.69 -4.12
C TRP A 751 22.01 -9.94 -2.91
N ARG A 752 22.56 -10.22 -1.73
CA ARG A 752 21.84 -10.39 -0.48
C ARG A 752 21.31 -9.08 0.13
N VAL A 753 21.90 -7.91 -0.15
CA VAL A 753 21.40 -6.64 0.41
C VAL A 753 21.74 -5.49 -0.53
N LEU A 754 20.72 -4.88 -1.14
CA LEU A 754 20.91 -3.60 -1.83
C LEU A 754 20.98 -2.45 -0.83
N PRO A 755 22.01 -1.61 -0.88
CA PRO A 755 22.44 -0.74 0.22
C PRO A 755 21.51 0.45 0.54
N LEU A 756 20.50 0.79 -0.28
CA LEU A 756 19.62 1.93 0.02
C LEU A 756 18.12 1.67 -0.15
N ALA A 757 17.71 0.53 -0.72
CA ALA A 757 16.29 0.23 -0.88
C ALA A 757 15.62 0.05 0.49
N LEU A 758 16.29 -0.67 1.39
CA LEU A 758 15.89 -0.93 2.75
C LEU A 758 17.12 -1.05 3.66
N GLY A 759 17.06 -0.47 4.85
CA GLY A 759 18.12 -0.67 5.82
C GLY A 759 18.30 0.46 6.83
N LYS A 760 18.91 0.09 7.96
CA LYS A 760 19.29 1.06 9.00
C LYS A 760 20.51 1.84 8.54
N ILE A 761 20.39 3.16 8.46
CA ILE A 761 21.49 4.08 8.20
C ILE A 761 22.32 4.22 9.46
N ARG A 762 23.61 3.92 9.34
CA ARG A 762 24.61 4.12 10.39
C ARG A 762 25.14 5.54 10.37
N SER A 763 25.44 6.06 9.17
CA SER A 763 25.92 7.43 9.00
C SER A 763 25.69 7.95 7.60
N VAL A 764 25.51 9.26 7.47
CA VAL A 764 25.59 10.02 6.23
C VAL A 764 26.75 10.99 6.34
N GLU A 765 27.69 10.93 5.41
CA GLU A 765 28.86 11.81 5.36
C GLU A 765 28.74 12.72 4.13
N ILE A 766 28.59 14.01 4.37
CA ILE A 766 28.50 15.06 3.34
C ILE A 766 29.87 15.72 3.25
N LYS A 767 30.45 15.72 2.05
CA LYS A 767 31.79 16.22 1.78
C LYS A 767 31.77 17.31 0.73
N LEU A 768 32.65 18.29 0.93
CA LEU A 768 33.06 19.26 -0.06
C LEU A 768 34.57 19.07 -0.31
N ILE A 769 34.91 18.44 -1.43
CA ILE A 769 36.27 18.06 -1.82
C ILE A 769 36.86 19.06 -2.83
N ASP A 770 38.18 19.09 -2.98
CA ASP A 770 38.91 20.05 -3.83
C ASP A 770 38.54 21.53 -3.59
N THR A 771 38.36 21.86 -2.32
CA THR A 771 37.92 23.19 -1.89
C THR A 771 39.06 24.18 -1.75
N GLU A 772 38.72 25.46 -1.89
CA GLU A 772 39.51 26.57 -1.34
C GLU A 772 38.91 27.03 -0.01
N ALA A 773 39.75 27.59 0.87
CA ALA A 773 39.27 28.21 2.10
C ALA A 773 38.19 29.28 1.78
N GLY A 774 37.05 29.19 2.46
CA GLY A 774 35.88 30.05 2.22
C GLY A 774 34.87 29.51 1.19
N ASP A 775 35.10 28.34 0.58
CA ASP A 775 34.04 27.65 -0.17
C ASP A 775 32.92 27.21 0.78
N ILE A 776 31.67 27.45 0.38
CA ILE A 776 30.48 27.14 1.18
C ILE A 776 29.59 26.16 0.42
N LEU A 777 29.22 25.08 1.10
CA LEU A 777 28.14 24.17 0.72
C LEU A 777 26.98 24.34 1.69
N GLU A 778 25.81 24.67 1.15
CA GLU A 778 24.54 24.62 1.86
C GLU A 778 23.72 23.47 1.31
N ILE A 779 23.23 22.59 2.18
CA ILE A 779 22.48 21.39 1.79
C ILE A 779 21.33 21.11 2.76
N GLY A 780 20.14 20.86 2.23
CA GLY A 780 18.91 20.68 3.01
C GLY A 780 17.90 19.80 2.28
N ALA A 781 16.72 19.62 2.89
CA ALA A 781 15.63 18.79 2.36
C ALA A 781 16.08 17.39 1.92
N MET A 782 17.00 16.76 2.66
CA MET A 782 17.54 15.45 2.29
C MET A 782 16.58 14.33 2.72
N GLN A 783 16.14 13.53 1.76
CA GLN A 783 15.10 12.52 1.93
C GLN A 783 15.30 11.30 1.02
N GLY A 784 14.85 10.14 1.49
CA GLY A 784 14.61 8.96 0.67
C GLY A 784 13.15 8.95 0.23
N LEU A 785 12.91 8.78 -1.06
CA LEU A 785 11.57 8.74 -1.65
C LEU A 785 11.23 7.31 -2.05
N ARG A 786 10.01 6.90 -1.71
CA ARG A 786 9.43 5.62 -2.10
C ARG A 786 8.11 5.86 -2.84
N PRO A 787 7.82 5.07 -3.87
CA PRO A 787 6.53 5.12 -4.53
C PRO A 787 5.48 4.42 -3.70
N THR A 788 4.28 4.99 -3.61
CA THR A 788 3.12 4.35 -2.99
C THR A 788 1.88 4.52 -3.85
N GLY A 789 1.05 3.48 -3.94
CA GLY A 789 -0.26 3.58 -4.56
C GLY A 789 -1.33 4.12 -3.60
N ASN A 790 -1.02 4.21 -2.31
CA ASN A 790 -2.00 4.41 -1.24
C ASN A 790 -2.62 5.81 -1.24
N ALA A 791 -3.91 5.89 -0.92
CA ALA A 791 -4.63 7.15 -0.70
C ALA A 791 -4.08 7.90 0.52
N VAL A 792 -4.36 9.19 0.62
CA VAL A 792 -4.00 10.02 1.79
C VAL A 792 -5.23 10.36 2.61
N ALA A 793 -5.05 10.65 3.90
CA ALA A 793 -6.14 11.15 4.72
C ALA A 793 -6.66 12.48 4.13
N PRO A 794 -7.99 12.71 4.07
CA PRO A 794 -8.55 13.96 3.53
C PRO A 794 -8.08 15.23 4.25
N ASP A 795 -7.73 15.12 5.53
CA ASP A 795 -7.16 16.19 6.36
C ASP A 795 -5.62 16.19 6.38
N GLN A 796 -4.99 15.36 5.52
CA GLN A 796 -3.55 15.13 5.43
C GLN A 796 -2.90 14.76 6.77
N SER A 797 -3.67 14.20 7.70
CA SER A 797 -3.14 13.77 8.97
C SER A 797 -2.40 12.43 8.86
N LEU A 798 -1.47 12.24 9.78
CA LEU A 798 -0.54 11.11 9.86
C LEU A 798 -0.71 10.37 11.19
N LEU A 799 -0.19 9.16 11.19
CA LEU A 799 -0.13 8.25 12.32
C LEU A 799 1.24 8.29 13.00
N ILE A 800 1.25 8.22 14.33
CA ILE A 800 2.41 7.79 15.10
C ILE A 800 2.01 6.56 15.91
N ALA A 801 2.74 5.46 15.76
CA ALA A 801 2.53 4.23 16.49
C ALA A 801 3.87 3.54 16.79
N GLY A 802 3.85 2.66 17.79
CA GLY A 802 5.03 1.91 18.20
C GLY A 802 4.71 0.95 19.33
N GLN A 803 5.73 0.25 19.81
CA GLN A 803 5.66 -0.68 20.94
C GLN A 803 6.58 -0.19 22.08
N VAL A 804 6.12 -0.34 23.31
CA VAL A 804 6.94 -0.12 24.51
C VAL A 804 7.35 -1.47 25.10
N VAL A 805 8.65 -1.66 25.25
CA VAL A 805 9.23 -2.86 25.85
C VAL A 805 10.05 -2.55 27.10
N ALA A 806 9.97 -3.44 28.08
CA ALA A 806 10.80 -3.44 29.27
C ALA A 806 12.25 -3.86 28.95
N PRO A 807 13.20 -3.67 29.89
CA PRO A 807 14.57 -4.18 29.73
C PRO A 807 14.67 -5.68 29.46
N SER A 808 13.65 -6.46 29.84
CA SER A 808 13.56 -7.89 29.53
C SER A 808 13.12 -8.19 28.08
N GLY A 809 12.88 -7.17 27.26
CA GLY A 809 12.29 -7.29 25.92
C GLY A 809 10.78 -7.53 25.91
N ARG A 810 10.14 -7.65 27.08
CA ARG A 810 8.71 -7.93 27.18
C ARG A 810 7.88 -6.66 26.92
N PRO A 811 6.76 -6.76 26.20
CA PRO A 811 5.84 -5.64 26.04
C PRO A 811 5.31 -5.12 27.38
N GLN A 812 4.98 -3.83 27.44
CA GLN A 812 4.50 -3.17 28.66
C GLN A 812 3.13 -2.54 28.45
N GLN A 813 2.14 -2.97 29.23
CA GLN A 813 0.77 -2.44 29.20
C GLN A 813 0.61 -1.20 30.10
N GLY A 814 -0.28 -0.29 29.69
CA GLY A 814 -0.69 0.86 30.51
C GLY A 814 0.38 1.95 30.63
N VAL A 815 1.44 1.90 29.83
CA VAL A 815 2.46 2.96 29.78
C VAL A 815 1.87 4.17 29.08
N GLU A 816 1.82 5.29 29.78
CA GLU A 816 1.33 6.56 29.26
C GLU A 816 2.33 7.11 28.22
N ILE A 817 1.84 7.37 27.01
CA ILE A 817 2.57 8.01 25.92
C ILE A 817 2.05 9.43 25.74
N ARG A 818 2.95 10.40 25.70
CA ARG A 818 2.64 11.81 25.48
C ARG A 818 3.22 12.27 24.16
N LEU A 819 2.40 12.99 23.40
CA LEU A 819 2.82 13.74 22.22
C LEU A 819 2.64 15.23 22.51
N HIS A 820 3.72 15.99 22.35
CA HIS A 820 3.74 17.44 22.39
C HIS A 820 3.96 17.98 20.99
N ASN A 821 3.06 18.85 20.52
CA ASN A 821 3.20 19.54 19.24
C ASN A 821 3.96 20.86 19.40
N GLU A 822 4.52 21.36 18.30
CA GLU A 822 5.14 22.69 18.19
C GLU A 822 4.21 23.83 18.64
N ASP A 823 2.89 23.68 18.47
CA ASP A 823 1.87 24.65 18.91
C ASP A 823 1.57 24.61 20.43
N GLY A 824 2.26 23.75 21.18
CA GLY A 824 2.08 23.54 22.62
C GLY A 824 0.93 22.59 22.99
N SER A 825 0.11 22.15 22.04
CA SER A 825 -0.93 21.17 22.31
C SER A 825 -0.32 19.82 22.68
N THR A 826 -0.98 19.14 23.63
CA THR A 826 -0.54 17.84 24.14
C THR A 826 -1.64 16.80 23.93
N ARG A 827 -1.26 15.61 23.49
CA ARG A 827 -2.13 14.43 23.40
C ARG A 827 -1.52 13.29 24.19
N THR A 828 -2.37 12.46 24.79
CA THR A 828 -1.92 11.31 25.57
C THR A 828 -2.66 10.06 25.15
N THR A 829 -1.97 8.93 25.15
CA THR A 829 -2.54 7.59 25.00
C THR A 829 -1.86 6.64 25.98
N ALA A 830 -2.30 5.38 26.06
CA ALA A 830 -1.65 4.35 26.85
C ALA A 830 -1.43 3.10 26.02
N THR A 831 -0.41 2.33 26.36
CA THR A 831 -0.15 1.06 25.68
C THR A 831 -1.19 -0.01 26.03
N ASP A 832 -1.53 -0.84 25.04
CA ASP A 832 -2.38 -2.01 25.21
C ASP A 832 -1.65 -3.21 25.85
N ALA A 833 -2.31 -4.36 25.95
CA ALA A 833 -1.72 -5.58 26.51
C ALA A 833 -0.49 -6.10 25.73
N GLY A 834 -0.40 -5.80 24.43
CA GLY A 834 0.75 -6.10 23.57
C GLY A 834 1.82 -5.02 23.59
N GLY A 835 1.69 -4.01 24.45
CA GLY A 835 2.61 -2.89 24.56
C GLY A 835 2.50 -1.87 23.44
N TYR A 836 1.49 -1.95 22.56
CA TYR A 836 1.33 -1.05 21.43
C TYR A 836 0.60 0.22 21.83
N TYR A 837 1.02 1.35 21.26
CA TYR A 837 0.31 2.62 21.36
C TYR A 837 0.08 3.21 19.97
N ILE A 838 -0.95 4.05 19.88
CA ILE A 838 -1.34 4.70 18.63
C ILE A 838 -1.79 6.14 18.91
N LEU A 839 -1.25 7.07 18.13
CA LEU A 839 -1.57 8.49 18.12
C LEU A 839 -1.91 8.88 16.69
N GLY A 840 -3.21 8.87 16.37
CA GLY A 840 -3.70 9.29 15.06
C GLY A 840 -3.92 10.81 14.96
N LYS A 841 -4.23 11.25 13.73
CA LYS A 841 -4.61 12.61 13.38
C LYS A 841 -3.54 13.67 13.70
N VAL A 842 -2.27 13.33 13.54
CA VAL A 842 -1.16 14.28 13.73
C VAL A 842 -0.92 15.03 12.42
N LYS A 843 -0.77 16.35 12.45
CA LYS A 843 -0.67 17.14 11.22
C LYS A 843 0.63 16.81 10.48
N ARG A 844 0.56 16.62 9.16
CA ARG A 844 1.76 16.54 8.31
C ARG A 844 2.63 17.79 8.41
N ASP A 845 3.93 17.60 8.27
CA ASP A 845 5.00 18.59 8.41
C ASP A 845 5.09 19.23 9.80
N SER A 846 4.46 18.63 10.83
CA SER A 846 4.60 19.09 12.23
C SER A 846 5.93 18.65 12.85
N LEU A 847 6.47 19.49 13.73
CA LEU A 847 7.50 19.10 14.68
C LEU A 847 6.82 18.62 15.97
N VAL A 848 7.13 17.39 16.38
CA VAL A 848 6.53 16.75 17.55
C VAL A 848 7.59 16.15 18.47
N SER A 849 7.30 16.13 19.77
CA SER A 849 8.05 15.36 20.76
C SER A 849 7.18 14.25 21.32
N VAL A 850 7.66 13.00 21.25
CA VAL A 850 6.93 11.83 21.74
C VAL A 850 7.72 11.20 22.88
N SER A 851 7.08 10.97 24.02
CA SER A 851 7.71 10.37 25.19
C SER A 851 6.84 9.33 25.88
N ALA A 852 7.46 8.29 26.42
CA ALA A 852 6.85 7.32 27.30
C ALA A 852 7.13 7.69 28.76
N ARG A 853 6.12 7.61 29.63
CA ARG A 853 6.27 7.87 31.07
C ARG A 853 6.90 6.66 31.75
N ALA A 854 8.21 6.73 32.00
CA ALA A 854 8.93 5.72 32.78
C ALA A 854 9.06 6.15 34.26
N ALA A 855 9.39 5.20 35.15
CA ALA A 855 9.61 5.47 36.57
C ALA A 855 10.72 6.49 36.82
N SER A 856 11.73 6.55 35.94
CA SER A 856 12.87 7.47 36.02
C SER A 856 12.61 8.83 35.35
N GLY A 857 11.41 9.07 34.80
CA GLY A 857 11.08 10.28 34.03
C GLY A 857 10.69 9.99 32.57
N PRO A 858 10.58 11.03 31.73
CA PRO A 858 10.23 10.85 30.31
C PRO A 858 11.32 10.07 29.57
N CYS A 859 10.89 9.05 28.85
CA CYS A 859 11.70 8.21 27.99
C CYS A 859 11.41 8.56 26.53
N PHE A 860 12.45 8.72 25.71
CA PHE A 860 12.32 9.12 24.30
C PHE A 860 12.71 7.96 23.37
N PRO A 861 12.15 7.90 22.16
CA PRO A 861 12.49 6.85 21.20
C PRO A 861 13.95 7.00 20.71
N LYS A 862 14.52 5.91 20.18
CA LYS A 862 15.92 5.90 19.70
C LYS A 862 16.19 6.88 18.57
N ARG A 863 15.15 7.27 17.82
CA ARG A 863 15.22 8.23 16.72
C ARG A 863 15.47 9.67 17.17
N GLY A 864 15.16 10.01 18.42
CA GLY A 864 15.33 11.37 18.96
C GLY A 864 14.17 11.80 19.85
N ALA A 865 14.35 12.91 20.57
CA ALA A 865 13.31 13.50 21.40
C ALA A 865 12.29 14.33 20.60
N GLU A 866 12.71 14.82 19.43
CA GLU A 866 11.90 15.59 18.49
C GLU A 866 11.94 14.92 17.11
N LEU A 867 10.82 14.99 16.40
CA LEU A 867 10.61 14.35 15.11
C LEU A 867 9.91 15.33 14.18
N GLU A 868 10.31 15.33 12.91
CA GLU A 868 9.56 15.97 11.85
C GLU A 868 8.67 14.92 11.17
N LEU A 869 7.36 15.10 11.25
CA LEU A 869 6.40 14.11 10.80
C LEU A 869 5.94 14.39 9.36
N ARG A 870 6.53 13.68 8.39
CA ARG A 870 6.20 13.82 6.95
C ARG A 870 5.61 12.56 6.31
N GLN A 871 5.63 11.46 7.05
CA GLN A 871 5.02 10.18 6.70
C GLN A 871 4.45 9.55 7.98
N ASP A 872 3.64 8.51 7.84
CA ASP A 872 3.21 7.69 8.97
C ASP A 872 4.42 7.02 9.63
N GLU A 873 4.50 7.08 10.95
CA GLU A 873 5.59 6.54 11.76
C GLU A 873 5.09 5.41 12.65
N ALA A 874 5.05 4.18 12.11
CA ALA A 874 4.51 3.01 12.80
C ALA A 874 5.55 2.15 13.56
N GLU A 875 6.81 2.59 13.59
CA GLU A 875 7.92 1.90 14.28
C GLU A 875 8.63 2.78 15.31
N LEU A 876 7.90 3.71 15.94
CA LEU A 876 8.48 4.59 16.94
C LEU A 876 8.56 3.88 18.31
N ASP A 877 9.41 2.86 18.40
CA ASP A 877 9.49 1.97 19.56
C ASP A 877 10.25 2.58 20.75
N PHE A 878 9.81 2.24 21.97
CA PHE A 878 10.46 2.62 23.22
C PHE A 878 11.09 1.40 23.90
N ASP A 879 12.37 1.51 24.20
CA ASP A 879 13.11 0.57 25.03
C ASP A 879 13.40 1.24 26.38
N LEU A 880 12.63 0.86 27.41
CA LEU A 880 12.71 1.50 28.72
C LEU A 880 14.09 1.31 29.40
N SER A 881 14.92 0.36 28.95
CA SER A 881 16.28 0.17 29.45
C SER A 881 17.25 1.26 28.99
N ALA A 882 17.03 1.83 27.80
CA ALA A 882 17.87 2.89 27.26
C ALA A 882 17.69 4.21 28.05
N CYS A 883 16.53 4.38 28.68
CA CYS A 883 16.15 5.60 29.37
C CYS A 883 16.69 5.69 30.81
N THR A 884 16.99 4.55 31.44
CA THR A 884 17.62 4.51 32.77
C THR A 884 19.14 4.74 32.71
N LYS A 885 19.81 4.32 31.62
CA LYS A 885 21.27 4.48 31.47
C LYS A 885 21.73 5.94 31.30
N LYS A 886 20.96 6.79 30.59
CA LYS A 886 21.34 8.20 30.35
C LYS A 886 21.41 9.05 31.64
N GLN A 887 20.63 8.75 32.67
CA GLN A 887 20.72 9.45 33.97
C GLN A 887 21.95 9.04 34.79
N SER A 888 22.41 7.79 34.68
CA SER A 888 23.59 7.33 35.41
C SER A 888 24.92 7.93 34.91
N LEU A 889 24.96 8.37 33.65
CA LEU A 889 26.09 9.10 33.07
C LEU A 889 26.07 10.60 33.43
N ALA A 890 24.90 11.20 33.61
CA ALA A 890 24.76 12.60 34.04
C ALA A 890 25.05 12.83 35.54
N ILE A 891 25.15 11.76 36.35
CA ILE A 891 25.54 11.82 37.78
C ILE A 891 27.06 11.54 37.95
N ARG A 892 27.79 11.24 36.86
CA ARG A 892 29.24 10.98 36.87
C ARG A 892 30.06 11.96 36.00
N GLN A 893 29.45 13.05 35.54
CA GLN A 893 30.12 14.28 35.09
C GLN A 893 29.78 15.38 36.08
#